data_AF-A0A2H8TRW0-F1
#
_entry.id   AF-A0A2H8TRW0-F1
#
_cell.length_a   1.000
_cell.length_b   1.000
_cell.length_c   1.000
_cell.angle_alpha   90.00
_cell.angle_beta   90.00
_cell.angle_gamma   90.00
#
_symmetry.space_group_name_H-M   'P 1'
#
loop_
_entity.id
_entity.type
_entity.pdbx_description
1 polymer ?
#
loop_
_entity_poly.entity_id
_entity_poly.type
_entity_poly.pdbx_seq_one_letter_code
_entity_poly.pdbx_strand_id
1 'polypeptide(L)'
;MKFLFYFSLINLLLTRHSMCSRHYDRHRLLELRSEVKEMFEHAYHGYMKYAYPYDELRPLTCDGVDTWGSYSLSLIDALDTLVVMGLHDEFNKAVEYIKYNVSFDADINVSVFETNIRVVGGLLSAHMLSHRATTELEIGWPCNGPLLRMAEDVARRLLPAFDTPTGMPYGTVNLRSGVPEGETTVTCTAGVGTFILEFGTLSRLTGDFIFEQVALKALHSLFNHRSKMGLMGNHLDVASGLWIAHDSGIGGGIDSYFEYLVKGSLLFNLPHLRSMFDELRKPIDKYSATSTGWYFWVNMQKGQVTMPIFQSLESYWPGLLSLIGDIDIAMKSMSNYHDVVKLYGFTPEVYNVVNQEAARDSFPLRPELIESAMYLYKATNGDPYLLDIGSDILRSIQHSSRTRCGYATIKSCKKHSLQNRMESFFLAETTKYLYLLFDPDNFIHNDGSHGKVWNTAGGRECIIDAGGYIFNTEAHPIDPGLLHCCYIADNNDWSHRQQPKYQRFMKSSLVVDKKKESTNQAKDTVTEENSNSASGHGFTVDESSVYWTQQTHEDQRPQFKNDHQKPTLAADAISGRSPTIESLQPPPMPPPSSRPPVIYRMDDQLQDNKKKENDGETADDSDKQFETSNQLQESAVNLDVSGSVTAVDSNDFHDYDDGFKDLSSSDRQYQQSTSVDYDRDRNANGDDENWKAKQHRWTSEKLQQDDEDASMTGHDDGDNGYQVLSCPATNNFYTHYRW
;
A
#
# COMPACT_ATOMS: atom_id res chain seq x y z
N MET A 1 -26.82 33.82 -45.07
CA MET A 1 -26.08 34.46 -43.95
C MET A 1 -26.42 33.89 -42.58
N LYS A 2 -27.58 34.18 -41.94
CA LYS A 2 -27.85 33.75 -40.53
C LYS A 2 -27.50 32.28 -40.21
N PHE A 3 -27.84 31.33 -41.08
CA PHE A 3 -27.55 29.91 -40.87
C PHE A 3 -26.05 29.58 -40.74
N LEU A 4 -25.19 30.22 -41.55
CA LEU A 4 -23.72 30.07 -41.46
C LEU A 4 -23.17 30.63 -40.15
N PHE A 5 -23.77 31.70 -39.63
CA PHE A 5 -23.36 32.31 -38.36
C PHE A 5 -23.66 31.36 -37.18
N TYR A 6 -24.85 30.74 -37.15
CA TYR A 6 -25.17 29.72 -36.15
C TYR A 6 -24.31 28.46 -36.30
N PHE A 7 -24.05 27.99 -37.52
CA PHE A 7 -23.19 26.83 -37.73
C PHE A 7 -21.74 27.09 -37.28
N SER A 8 -21.22 28.29 -37.54
CA SER A 8 -19.91 28.73 -37.03
C SER A 8 -19.91 28.85 -35.50
N LEU A 9 -20.97 29.39 -34.89
CA LEU A 9 -21.09 29.50 -33.43
C LEU A 9 -21.15 28.12 -32.75
N ILE A 10 -21.88 27.17 -33.34
CA ILE A 10 -21.95 25.78 -32.86
C ILE A 10 -20.58 25.09 -32.96
N ASN A 11 -19.85 25.27 -34.06
CA ASN A 11 -18.48 24.75 -34.16
C ASN A 11 -17.53 25.42 -33.15
N LEU A 12 -17.66 26.73 -32.90
CA LEU A 12 -16.86 27.44 -31.89
C LEU A 12 -17.20 27.05 -30.43
N LEU A 13 -18.44 26.59 -30.19
CA LEU A 13 -18.87 26.04 -28.91
C LEU A 13 -18.41 24.58 -28.74
N LEU A 14 -18.45 23.78 -29.81
CA LEU A 14 -17.95 22.40 -29.81
C LEU A 14 -16.43 22.32 -29.65
N THR A 15 -15.65 23.19 -30.32
CA THR A 15 -14.19 23.25 -30.09
C THR A 15 -13.83 23.81 -28.71
N ARG A 16 -14.74 24.54 -28.05
CA ARG A 16 -14.63 24.89 -26.61
C ARG A 16 -15.15 23.80 -25.65
N HIS A 17 -15.70 22.71 -26.18
CA HIS A 17 -16.10 21.51 -25.42
C HIS A 17 -15.19 20.30 -25.68
N SER A 18 -14.10 20.47 -26.45
CA SER A 18 -12.89 19.68 -26.20
C SER A 18 -12.49 19.93 -24.74
N MET A 19 -12.64 18.94 -23.87
CA MET A 19 -12.13 19.04 -22.52
C MET A 19 -10.63 19.33 -22.57
N CYS A 20 -10.18 20.35 -21.84
CA CYS A 20 -8.77 20.69 -21.75
C CYS A 20 -8.08 19.70 -20.80
N SER A 21 -7.96 18.45 -21.25
CA SER A 21 -7.04 17.49 -20.64
C SER A 21 -5.65 18.10 -20.67
N ARG A 22 -4.97 18.05 -19.53
CA ARG A 22 -3.67 18.71 -19.38
C ARG A 22 -2.65 17.99 -20.26
N HIS A 23 -1.77 18.75 -20.91
CA HIS A 23 -0.70 18.15 -21.70
C HIS A 23 0.42 17.70 -20.77
N TYR A 24 0.63 16.39 -20.68
CA TYR A 24 1.71 15.77 -19.94
C TYR A 24 2.82 15.37 -20.91
N ASP A 25 3.71 16.30 -21.22
CA ASP A 25 4.99 15.97 -21.84
C ASP A 25 6.00 15.49 -20.77
N ARG A 26 7.18 15.07 -21.24
CA ARG A 26 8.26 14.61 -20.34
C ARG A 26 8.74 15.69 -19.37
N HIS A 27 8.70 16.97 -19.76
CA HIS A 27 9.10 18.07 -18.87
C HIS A 27 8.09 18.20 -17.71
N ARG A 28 6.79 18.17 -18.04
CA ARG A 28 5.73 18.27 -17.03
C ARG A 28 5.69 17.08 -16.07
N LEU A 29 6.00 15.87 -16.54
CA LEU A 29 6.17 14.70 -15.67
C LEU A 29 7.36 14.88 -14.71
N LEU A 30 8.51 15.35 -15.21
CA LEU A 30 9.70 15.60 -14.39
C LEU A 30 9.46 16.70 -13.33
N GLU A 31 8.72 17.76 -13.66
CA GLU A 31 8.27 18.78 -12.71
C GLU A 31 7.42 18.16 -11.58
N LEU A 32 6.39 17.38 -11.94
CA LEU A 32 5.47 16.77 -10.98
C LEU A 32 6.18 15.77 -10.07
N ARG A 33 7.05 14.92 -10.64
CA ARG A 33 7.93 14.01 -9.90
C ARG A 33 8.83 14.76 -8.91
N SER A 34 9.42 15.88 -9.33
CA SER A 34 10.26 16.73 -8.48
C SER A 34 9.46 17.37 -7.33
N GLU A 35 8.21 17.76 -7.56
CA GLU A 35 7.31 18.30 -6.54
C GLU A 35 6.86 17.24 -5.53
N VAL A 36 6.68 15.99 -5.94
CA VAL A 36 6.42 14.87 -5.01
C VAL A 36 7.65 14.52 -4.18
N LYS A 37 8.86 14.56 -4.79
CA LYS A 37 10.10 14.36 -4.03
C LYS A 37 10.30 15.47 -2.98
N GLU A 38 10.03 16.73 -3.33
CA GLU A 38 10.05 17.85 -2.39
C GLU A 38 9.02 17.69 -1.25
N MET A 39 7.82 17.18 -1.57
CA MET A 39 6.81 16.80 -0.57
C MET A 39 7.32 15.72 0.39
N PHE A 40 7.90 14.64 -0.13
CA PHE A 40 8.49 13.58 0.69
C PHE A 40 9.64 14.12 1.56
N GLU A 41 10.59 14.86 0.97
CA GLU A 41 11.74 15.42 1.69
C GLU A 41 11.31 16.38 2.82
N HIS A 42 10.31 17.23 2.58
CA HIS A 42 9.75 18.12 3.62
C HIS A 42 9.11 17.32 4.76
N ALA A 43 8.40 16.24 4.46
CA ALA A 43 7.76 15.37 5.45
C ALA A 43 8.78 14.52 6.23
N TYR A 44 9.73 13.89 5.54
CA TYR A 44 10.76 13.01 6.10
C TYR A 44 11.76 13.78 6.97
N HIS A 45 12.32 14.90 6.49
CA HIS A 45 13.17 15.76 7.31
C HIS A 45 12.40 16.41 8.46
N GLY A 46 11.10 16.64 8.29
CA GLY A 46 10.17 17.02 9.35
C GLY A 46 10.11 15.98 10.46
N TYR A 47 9.80 14.73 10.12
CA TYR A 47 9.81 13.60 11.05
C TYR A 47 11.17 13.44 11.74
N MET A 48 12.27 13.36 10.98
CA MET A 48 13.62 13.15 11.53
C MET A 48 14.10 14.26 12.46
N LYS A 49 13.56 15.47 12.34
CA LYS A 49 13.93 16.63 13.16
C LYS A 49 13.05 16.81 14.40
N TYR A 50 11.76 16.47 14.32
CA TYR A 50 10.76 16.82 15.34
C TYR A 50 10.09 15.61 16.01
N ALA A 51 10.14 14.43 15.41
CA ALA A 51 9.42 13.25 15.87
C ALA A 51 10.31 12.02 16.10
N TYR A 52 11.42 11.81 15.38
CA TYR A 52 12.34 10.71 15.67
C TYR A 52 12.82 10.77 17.15
N PRO A 53 12.77 9.68 17.94
CA PRO A 53 12.52 8.28 17.56
C PRO A 53 11.08 7.78 17.73
N TYR A 54 10.10 8.65 18.00
CA TYR A 54 8.69 8.27 18.14
C TYR A 54 8.11 7.68 16.84
N ASP A 55 7.00 6.94 16.93
CA ASP A 55 6.38 6.30 15.76
C ASP A 55 5.92 7.28 14.67
N GLU A 56 5.30 8.41 15.04
CA GLU A 56 4.66 9.36 14.13
C GLU A 56 4.97 10.84 14.45
N LEU A 57 4.79 11.70 13.45
CA LEU A 57 4.89 13.16 13.59
C LEU A 57 3.51 13.79 13.87
N ARG A 58 3.49 14.78 14.77
CA ARG A 58 2.37 15.71 14.96
C ARG A 58 2.72 17.07 14.31
N PRO A 59 2.31 17.31 13.05
CA PRO A 59 2.91 18.33 12.18
C PRO A 59 2.44 19.76 12.45
N LEU A 60 1.44 19.99 13.32
CA LEU A 60 1.01 21.33 13.73
C LEU A 60 1.78 21.82 14.97
N THR A 61 2.06 20.91 15.91
CA THR A 61 2.88 21.19 17.10
C THR A 61 4.38 21.03 16.85
N CYS A 62 4.76 20.22 15.86
CA CYS A 62 6.14 19.86 15.55
C CYS A 62 6.83 19.09 16.69
N ASP A 63 6.16 18.04 17.14
CA ASP A 63 6.64 17.04 18.10
C ASP A 63 6.20 15.62 17.69
N GLY A 64 6.76 14.59 18.31
CA GLY A 64 6.43 13.18 18.02
C GLY A 64 5.26 12.61 18.82
N VAL A 65 4.82 11.40 18.48
CA VAL A 65 3.89 10.56 19.25
C VAL A 65 4.11 9.09 18.92
N ASP A 66 3.96 8.21 19.91
CA ASP A 66 3.93 6.75 19.69
C ASP A 66 2.50 6.27 19.48
N THR A 67 2.32 5.31 18.57
CA THR A 67 1.00 4.85 18.12
C THR A 67 0.90 3.35 17.94
N TRP A 68 1.99 2.66 17.57
CA TRP A 68 1.93 1.24 17.19
C TRP A 68 2.99 0.35 17.85
N GLY A 69 4.04 0.93 18.45
CA GLY A 69 4.89 0.18 19.39
C GLY A 69 6.19 0.85 19.83
N SER A 70 6.37 2.17 19.67
CA SER A 70 7.57 2.91 20.08
C SER A 70 8.86 2.41 19.39
N TYR A 71 8.75 2.02 18.11
CA TYR A 71 9.85 1.42 17.33
C TYR A 71 10.26 2.28 16.12
N SER A 72 10.03 3.60 16.19
CA SER A 72 10.31 4.56 15.11
C SER A 72 9.59 4.20 13.81
N LEU A 73 8.30 3.81 13.89
CA LEU A 73 7.50 3.32 12.77
C LEU A 73 7.72 4.08 11.45
N SER A 74 7.54 5.41 11.43
CA SER A 74 7.66 6.23 10.21
C SER A 74 9.05 6.20 9.57
N LEU A 75 10.10 5.80 10.31
CA LEU A 75 11.44 5.59 9.76
C LEU A 75 11.55 4.25 9.03
N ILE A 76 10.92 3.20 9.56
CA ILE A 76 10.89 1.86 8.96
C ILE A 76 10.04 1.89 7.68
N ASP A 77 8.84 2.47 7.76
CA ASP A 77 7.88 2.64 6.66
C ASP A 77 8.50 3.37 5.44
N ALA A 78 9.34 4.37 5.71
CA ALA A 78 9.93 5.21 4.67
C ALA A 78 11.19 4.62 4.00
N LEU A 79 11.78 3.52 4.53
CA LEU A 79 13.09 3.02 4.08
C LEU A 79 13.13 2.72 2.58
N ASP A 80 12.17 1.96 2.07
CA ASP A 80 12.12 1.59 0.66
C ASP A 80 11.88 2.81 -0.26
N THR A 81 11.11 3.78 0.22
CA THR A 81 10.75 5.01 -0.46
C THR A 81 11.97 5.89 -0.69
N LEU A 82 12.89 5.92 0.29
CA LEU A 82 14.21 6.55 0.13
C LEU A 82 14.96 5.94 -1.07
N VAL A 83 14.93 4.63 -1.26
CA VAL A 83 15.56 3.98 -2.43
C VAL A 83 14.80 4.27 -3.73
N VAL A 84 13.46 4.20 -3.72
CA VAL A 84 12.62 4.49 -4.90
C VAL A 84 12.81 5.92 -5.43
N MET A 85 13.04 6.89 -4.52
CA MET A 85 13.32 8.29 -4.86
C MET A 85 14.82 8.64 -5.00
N GLY A 86 15.72 7.66 -4.91
CA GLY A 86 17.18 7.87 -5.07
C GLY A 86 17.86 8.63 -3.92
N LEU A 87 17.30 8.59 -2.72
CA LEU A 87 17.81 9.18 -1.47
C LEU A 87 18.67 8.18 -0.71
N HIS A 88 19.75 7.72 -1.35
CA HIS A 88 20.57 6.62 -0.85
C HIS A 88 21.36 6.96 0.42
N ASP A 89 21.84 8.21 0.55
CA ASP A 89 22.53 8.65 1.76
C ASP A 89 21.58 8.67 2.97
N GLU A 90 20.34 9.10 2.78
CA GLU A 90 19.28 9.12 3.79
C GLU A 90 18.86 7.70 4.17
N PHE A 91 18.76 6.79 3.20
CA PHE A 91 18.55 5.36 3.44
C PHE A 91 19.65 4.76 4.32
N ASN A 92 20.92 4.96 3.96
CA ASN A 92 22.04 4.43 4.73
C ASN A 92 22.05 4.99 6.16
N LYS A 93 21.76 6.29 6.36
CA LYS A 93 21.59 6.90 7.70
C LYS A 93 20.42 6.27 8.48
N ALA A 94 19.26 6.08 7.85
CA ALA A 94 18.07 5.50 8.45
C ALA A 94 18.27 4.05 8.90
N VAL A 95 18.94 3.24 8.06
CA VAL A 95 19.29 1.85 8.37
C VAL A 95 20.20 1.76 9.60
N GLU A 96 21.20 2.64 9.74
CA GLU A 96 22.02 2.68 10.96
C GLU A 96 21.22 3.11 12.20
N TYR A 97 20.36 4.14 12.10
CA TYR A 97 19.48 4.53 13.20
C TYR A 97 18.57 3.39 13.67
N ILE A 98 18.01 2.61 12.75
CA ILE A 98 17.18 1.43 13.07
C ILE A 98 18.03 0.33 13.72
N LYS A 99 19.17 -0.03 13.13
CA LYS A 99 20.08 -1.07 13.65
C LYS A 99 20.59 -0.82 15.07
N TYR A 100 20.77 0.45 15.46
CA TYR A 100 21.31 0.80 16.78
C TYR A 100 20.24 1.12 17.84
N ASN A 101 19.08 1.68 17.44
CA ASN A 101 18.11 2.22 18.40
C ASN A 101 16.78 1.46 18.47
N VAL A 102 16.45 0.58 17.49
CA VAL A 102 15.21 -0.20 17.49
C VAL A 102 15.45 -1.61 18.03
N SER A 103 14.60 -2.07 18.95
CA SER A 103 14.59 -3.44 19.47
C SER A 103 13.16 -3.92 19.67
N PHE A 104 12.84 -5.11 19.15
CA PHE A 104 11.52 -5.72 19.31
C PHE A 104 11.40 -6.58 20.57
N ASP A 105 12.44 -6.69 21.40
CA ASP A 105 12.30 -7.24 22.77
C ASP A 105 11.74 -6.18 23.73
N ALA A 106 10.50 -5.77 23.46
CA ALA A 106 9.75 -4.81 24.25
C ALA A 106 8.54 -5.49 24.93
N ASP A 107 8.24 -5.09 26.17
CA ASP A 107 7.02 -5.49 26.86
C ASP A 107 5.91 -4.51 26.52
N ILE A 108 5.40 -4.65 25.29
CA ILE A 108 4.39 -3.79 24.70
C ILE A 108 3.44 -4.61 23.84
N ASN A 109 2.15 -4.28 23.92
CA ASN A 109 1.10 -4.89 23.10
C ASN A 109 1.02 -4.16 21.76
N VAL A 110 1.07 -4.90 20.66
CA VAL A 110 1.05 -4.37 19.29
C VAL A 110 -0.03 -5.04 18.45
N SER A 111 -0.54 -4.32 17.45
CA SER A 111 -1.43 -4.86 16.42
C SER A 111 -0.68 -5.86 15.55
N VAL A 112 -1.18 -7.10 15.47
CA VAL A 112 -0.54 -8.18 14.69
C VAL A 112 -0.58 -7.86 13.19
N PHE A 113 -1.65 -7.21 12.73
CA PHE A 113 -1.81 -6.75 11.35
C PHE A 113 -0.86 -5.59 11.02
N GLU A 114 -0.92 -4.48 11.77
CA GLU A 114 -0.15 -3.26 11.46
C GLU A 114 1.35 -3.51 11.59
N THR A 115 1.78 -4.28 12.60
CA THR A 115 3.19 -4.67 12.76
C THR A 115 3.66 -5.56 11.60
N ASN A 116 2.79 -6.40 11.04
CA ASN A 116 3.15 -7.18 9.85
C ASN A 116 3.32 -6.29 8.62
N ILE A 117 2.28 -5.55 8.23
CA ILE A 117 2.29 -4.86 6.93
C ILE A 117 3.31 -3.72 6.90
N ARG A 118 3.50 -2.99 8.00
CA ARG A 118 4.47 -1.89 8.15
C ARG A 118 5.87 -2.38 8.48
N VAL A 119 6.03 -3.09 9.61
CA VAL A 119 7.36 -3.38 10.16
C VAL A 119 8.00 -4.58 9.48
N VAL A 120 7.28 -5.70 9.31
CA VAL A 120 7.82 -6.85 8.56
C VAL A 120 7.95 -6.48 7.09
N GLY A 121 6.93 -5.85 6.49
CA GLY A 121 6.94 -5.39 5.10
C GLY A 121 8.08 -4.41 4.78
N GLY A 122 8.18 -3.32 5.53
CA GLY A 122 9.20 -2.29 5.33
C GLY A 122 10.63 -2.80 5.52
N LEU A 123 10.89 -3.60 6.56
CA LEU A 123 12.21 -4.22 6.77
C LEU A 123 12.58 -5.22 5.67
N LEU A 124 11.62 -6.00 5.15
CA LEU A 124 11.85 -6.93 4.04
C LEU A 124 12.14 -6.18 2.73
N SER A 125 11.33 -5.18 2.37
CA SER A 125 11.57 -4.41 1.14
C SER A 125 12.87 -3.61 1.21
N ALA A 126 13.16 -2.96 2.34
CA ALA A 126 14.43 -2.27 2.56
C ALA A 126 15.64 -3.22 2.48
N HIS A 127 15.53 -4.44 3.03
CA HIS A 127 16.56 -5.48 2.87
C HIS A 127 16.78 -5.84 1.39
N MET A 128 15.70 -6.00 0.63
CA MET A 128 15.74 -6.37 -0.79
C MET A 128 16.26 -5.22 -1.68
N LEU A 129 15.90 -3.97 -1.39
CA LEU A 129 16.35 -2.79 -2.13
C LEU A 129 17.73 -2.27 -1.71
N SER A 130 18.27 -2.66 -0.55
CA SER A 130 19.57 -2.21 -0.02
C SER A 130 20.71 -2.27 -1.04
N HIS A 131 20.72 -3.29 -1.92
CA HIS A 131 21.73 -3.49 -2.96
C HIS A 131 21.77 -2.38 -4.05
N ARG A 132 20.79 -1.46 -4.07
CA ARG A 132 20.74 -0.28 -4.93
C ARG A 132 21.23 0.99 -4.24
N ALA A 133 21.17 1.05 -2.92
CA ALA A 133 21.49 2.22 -2.10
C ALA A 133 22.80 2.10 -1.31
N THR A 134 23.29 0.90 -1.05
CA THR A 134 24.48 0.62 -0.23
C THR A 134 25.55 -0.09 -1.05
N THR A 135 26.81 0.35 -0.93
CA THR A 135 27.97 -0.27 -1.61
C THR A 135 28.48 -1.53 -0.93
N GLU A 136 28.24 -1.68 0.37
CA GLU A 136 28.66 -2.82 1.18
C GLU A 136 27.43 -3.60 1.66
N LEU A 137 27.30 -4.84 1.19
CA LEU A 137 26.26 -5.78 1.62
C LEU A 137 26.87 -6.86 2.52
N GLU A 138 26.11 -7.33 3.50
CA GLU A 138 26.56 -8.41 4.37
C GLU A 138 26.72 -9.73 3.58
N ILE A 139 27.77 -10.50 3.90
CA ILE A 139 28.03 -11.77 3.25
C ILE A 139 26.83 -12.71 3.41
N GLY A 140 26.34 -13.23 2.29
CA GLY A 140 25.15 -14.08 2.24
C GLY A 140 23.89 -13.36 1.74
N TRP A 141 23.90 -12.04 1.53
CA TRP A 141 22.80 -11.33 0.86
C TRP A 141 22.48 -11.96 -0.52
N PRO A 142 21.19 -12.13 -0.89
CA PRO A 142 19.99 -11.66 -0.19
C PRO A 142 19.43 -12.58 0.92
N CYS A 143 20.08 -13.71 1.21
CA CYS A 143 19.57 -14.73 2.14
C CYS A 143 20.06 -14.54 3.58
N ASN A 144 20.83 -13.47 3.82
CA ASN A 144 21.30 -13.00 5.11
C ASN A 144 21.47 -11.48 5.04
N GLY A 145 21.29 -10.79 6.18
CA GLY A 145 21.49 -9.36 6.32
C GLY A 145 20.85 -8.81 7.60
N PRO A 146 21.21 -7.58 8.03
CA PRO A 146 20.74 -7.02 9.30
C PRO A 146 19.22 -6.82 9.30
N LEU A 147 18.67 -6.21 8.24
CA LEU A 147 17.25 -5.91 8.11
C LEU A 147 16.40 -7.19 8.01
N LEU A 148 16.87 -8.22 7.27
CA LEU A 148 16.19 -9.53 7.21
C LEU A 148 16.12 -10.20 8.60
N ARG A 149 17.18 -10.15 9.41
CA ARG A 149 17.18 -10.69 10.78
C ARG A 149 16.26 -9.91 11.72
N MET A 150 16.15 -8.58 11.53
CA MET A 150 15.19 -7.75 12.26
C MET A 150 13.74 -8.08 11.88
N ALA A 151 13.45 -8.27 10.59
CA ALA A 151 12.15 -8.74 10.10
C ALA A 151 11.80 -10.13 10.65
N GLU A 152 12.78 -11.04 10.73
CA GLU A 152 12.61 -12.37 11.31
C GLU A 152 12.28 -12.31 12.80
N ASP A 153 12.99 -11.50 13.60
CA ASP A 153 12.74 -11.37 15.04
C ASP A 153 11.32 -10.86 15.34
N VAL A 154 10.89 -9.77 14.68
CA VAL A 154 9.52 -9.25 14.88
C VAL A 154 8.46 -10.22 14.37
N ALA A 155 8.63 -10.83 13.20
CA ALA A 155 7.68 -11.83 12.70
C ALA A 155 7.58 -13.07 13.61
N ARG A 156 8.68 -13.51 14.23
CA ARG A 156 8.65 -14.60 15.24
C ARG A 156 7.86 -14.22 16.49
N ARG A 157 7.85 -12.95 16.88
CA ARG A 157 7.03 -12.42 18.00
C ARG A 157 5.54 -12.33 17.64
N LEU A 158 5.19 -12.29 16.36
CA LEU A 158 3.80 -12.35 15.89
C LEU A 158 3.24 -13.79 15.84
N LEU A 159 4.08 -14.83 15.66
CA LEU A 159 3.65 -16.23 15.56
C LEU A 159 2.73 -16.75 16.69
N PRO A 160 2.85 -16.35 17.97
CA PRO A 160 1.93 -16.76 19.03
C PRO A 160 0.46 -16.43 18.76
N ALA A 161 0.18 -15.35 18.01
CA ALA A 161 -1.19 -14.98 17.65
C ALA A 161 -1.90 -16.08 16.83
N PHE A 162 -1.16 -16.89 16.06
CA PHE A 162 -1.69 -17.92 15.17
C PHE A 162 -1.98 -19.28 15.87
N ASP A 163 -1.70 -19.42 17.18
CA ASP A 163 -1.95 -20.68 17.93
C ASP A 163 -3.42 -20.83 18.35
N THR A 164 -4.33 -20.64 17.40
CA THR A 164 -5.78 -20.79 17.56
C THR A 164 -6.28 -22.12 16.96
N PRO A 165 -7.45 -22.64 17.38
CA PRO A 165 -8.04 -23.86 16.82
C PRO A 165 -8.18 -23.84 15.29
N THR A 166 -8.47 -22.67 14.72
CA THR A 166 -8.63 -22.45 13.28
C THR A 166 -7.31 -22.11 12.58
N GLY A 167 -6.33 -21.53 13.29
CA GLY A 167 -5.11 -20.95 12.72
C GLY A 167 -5.27 -19.53 12.19
N MET A 168 -6.41 -18.87 12.42
CA MET A 168 -6.59 -17.44 12.19
C MET A 168 -6.05 -16.66 13.41
N PRO A 169 -5.27 -15.58 13.24
CA PRO A 169 -4.58 -14.94 14.35
C PRO A 169 -5.48 -14.07 15.23
N TYR A 170 -5.10 -13.93 16.51
CA TYR A 170 -5.59 -12.85 17.38
C TYR A 170 -5.23 -11.45 16.82
N GLY A 171 -5.98 -10.42 17.21
CA GLY A 171 -5.73 -9.05 16.78
C GLY A 171 -4.47 -8.42 17.41
N THR A 172 -4.19 -8.74 18.67
CA THR A 172 -3.09 -8.16 19.45
C THR A 172 -2.10 -9.24 19.91
N VAL A 173 -0.83 -8.88 20.02
CA VAL A 173 0.22 -9.69 20.66
C VAL A 173 1.17 -8.80 21.46
N ASN A 174 1.67 -9.28 22.58
CA ASN A 174 2.77 -8.64 23.31
C ASN A 174 4.11 -9.13 22.75
N LEU A 175 5.00 -8.21 22.36
CA LEU A 175 6.26 -8.53 21.67
C LEU A 175 7.25 -9.36 22.51
N ARG A 176 7.07 -9.45 23.83
CA ARG A 176 7.89 -10.30 24.73
C ARG A 176 7.17 -11.53 25.26
N SER A 177 5.87 -11.43 25.56
CA SER A 177 5.11 -12.47 26.27
C SER A 177 4.09 -13.24 25.43
N GLY A 178 3.83 -12.85 24.18
CA GLY A 178 2.85 -13.50 23.29
C GLY A 178 1.44 -12.94 23.47
N VAL A 179 0.41 -13.75 23.23
CA VAL A 179 -0.99 -13.28 23.31
C VAL A 179 -1.35 -12.92 24.76
N PRO A 180 -1.84 -11.70 25.05
CA PRO A 180 -2.22 -11.29 26.40
C PRO A 180 -3.33 -12.14 27.02
N GLU A 181 -3.32 -12.30 28.35
CA GLU A 181 -4.42 -12.97 29.06
C GLU A 181 -5.71 -12.14 28.94
N GLY A 182 -6.78 -12.76 28.43
CA GLY A 182 -8.06 -12.09 28.19
C GLY A 182 -8.17 -11.35 26.84
N GLU A 183 -7.18 -11.49 25.94
CA GLU A 183 -7.26 -10.91 24.58
C GLU A 183 -8.50 -11.40 23.81
N THR A 184 -9.10 -10.50 23.03
CA THR A 184 -10.33 -10.79 22.28
C THR A 184 -10.08 -11.78 21.14
N THR A 185 -10.90 -12.83 21.09
CA THR A 185 -10.96 -13.75 19.94
C THR A 185 -11.61 -13.12 18.70
N VAL A 186 -12.21 -11.93 18.81
CA VAL A 186 -12.88 -11.27 17.67
C VAL A 186 -11.91 -10.31 16.97
N THR A 187 -11.69 -10.54 15.68
CA THR A 187 -10.90 -9.68 14.76
C THR A 187 -11.59 -9.56 13.41
N CYS A 188 -11.04 -8.77 12.49
CA CYS A 188 -11.59 -8.57 11.14
C CYS A 188 -10.95 -9.46 10.05
N THR A 189 -11.65 -9.61 8.91
CA THR A 189 -11.22 -10.45 7.78
C THR A 189 -9.84 -10.06 7.24
N ALA A 190 -9.57 -8.77 7.04
CA ALA A 190 -8.25 -8.27 6.66
C ALA A 190 -7.19 -8.57 7.74
N GLY A 191 -7.55 -8.38 9.03
CA GLY A 191 -6.73 -8.74 10.19
C GLY A 191 -6.34 -10.23 10.30
N VAL A 192 -6.94 -11.10 9.49
CA VAL A 192 -6.60 -12.54 9.37
C VAL A 192 -5.95 -12.87 8.02
N GLY A 193 -6.32 -12.19 6.93
CA GLY A 193 -5.89 -12.52 5.57
C GLY A 193 -4.52 -11.97 5.19
N THR A 194 -4.08 -10.89 5.82
CA THR A 194 -3.03 -10.01 5.27
C THR A 194 -1.66 -10.30 5.84
N PHE A 195 -1.16 -11.50 5.54
CA PHE A 195 0.18 -11.97 5.97
C PHE A 195 1.00 -12.66 4.87
N ILE A 196 0.38 -13.20 3.82
CA ILE A 196 1.10 -14.10 2.90
C ILE A 196 2.25 -13.43 2.14
N LEU A 197 2.19 -12.13 1.86
CA LEU A 197 3.25 -11.42 1.15
C LEU A 197 4.52 -11.32 2.01
N GLU A 198 4.42 -10.90 3.26
CA GLU A 198 5.54 -10.73 4.19
C GLU A 198 6.02 -12.10 4.69
N PHE A 199 5.10 -12.91 5.21
CA PHE A 199 5.44 -14.22 5.80
C PHE A 199 5.92 -15.21 4.73
N GLY A 200 5.34 -15.18 3.52
CA GLY A 200 5.86 -15.93 2.38
C GLY A 200 7.25 -15.46 1.98
N THR A 201 7.47 -14.16 1.82
CA THR A 201 8.79 -13.58 1.49
C THR A 201 9.85 -13.96 2.52
N LEU A 202 9.53 -13.81 3.81
CA LEU A 202 10.41 -14.19 4.91
C LEU A 202 10.75 -15.68 4.89
N SER A 203 9.77 -16.57 4.65
CA SER A 203 10.02 -18.01 4.49
C SER A 203 10.89 -18.33 3.26
N ARG A 204 10.75 -17.61 2.14
CA ARG A 204 11.57 -17.84 0.93
C ARG A 204 12.99 -17.29 1.06
N LEU A 205 13.20 -16.20 1.80
CA LEU A 205 14.52 -15.62 2.06
C LEU A 205 15.30 -16.37 3.16
N THR A 206 14.64 -16.79 4.25
CA THR A 206 15.28 -17.45 5.40
C THR A 206 15.31 -18.98 5.32
N GLY A 207 14.36 -19.58 4.60
CA GLY A 207 14.13 -21.04 4.59
C GLY A 207 13.33 -21.59 5.78
N ASP A 208 12.90 -20.77 6.75
CA ASP A 208 11.97 -21.22 7.79
C ASP A 208 10.52 -21.13 7.31
N PHE A 209 9.96 -22.28 6.93
CA PHE A 209 8.62 -22.39 6.33
C PHE A 209 7.46 -22.12 7.29
N ILE A 210 7.69 -21.87 8.59
CA ILE A 210 6.60 -21.66 9.54
C ILE A 210 5.72 -20.46 9.18
N PHE A 211 6.31 -19.37 8.67
CA PHE A 211 5.60 -18.14 8.34
C PHE A 211 4.63 -18.36 7.16
N GLU A 212 5.12 -18.83 6.01
CA GLU A 212 4.27 -19.16 4.85
C GLU A 212 3.17 -20.18 5.22
N GLN A 213 3.48 -21.16 6.07
CA GLN A 213 2.50 -22.16 6.52
C GLN A 213 1.36 -21.56 7.35
N VAL A 214 1.62 -20.67 8.33
CA VAL A 214 0.54 -20.08 9.14
C VAL A 214 -0.29 -19.06 8.33
N ALA A 215 0.34 -18.29 7.44
CA ALA A 215 -0.36 -17.35 6.56
C ALA A 215 -1.29 -18.08 5.58
N LEU A 216 -0.81 -19.16 4.92
CA LEU A 216 -1.66 -19.99 4.06
C LEU A 216 -2.78 -20.68 4.86
N LYS A 217 -2.53 -21.11 6.11
CA LYS A 217 -3.56 -21.70 6.97
C LYS A 217 -4.68 -20.69 7.28
N ALA A 218 -4.33 -19.45 7.62
CA ALA A 218 -5.28 -18.37 7.89
C ALA A 218 -6.15 -18.04 6.65
N LEU A 219 -5.53 -17.89 5.47
CA LEU A 219 -6.23 -17.65 4.20
C LEU A 219 -7.24 -18.76 3.85
N HIS A 220 -6.83 -20.03 3.95
CA HIS A 220 -7.72 -21.16 3.71
C HIS A 220 -8.82 -21.27 4.76
N SER A 221 -8.54 -20.90 6.03
CA SER A 221 -9.54 -20.89 7.09
C SER A 221 -10.63 -19.85 6.81
N LEU A 222 -10.27 -18.60 6.50
CA LEU A 222 -11.22 -17.56 6.08
C LEU A 222 -12.11 -18.03 4.94
N PHE A 223 -11.50 -18.52 3.85
CA PHE A 223 -12.23 -19.01 2.69
C PHE A 223 -13.25 -20.10 3.06
N ASN A 224 -12.90 -21.03 3.95
CA ASN A 224 -13.79 -22.10 4.38
C ASN A 224 -14.93 -21.63 5.31
N HIS A 225 -14.79 -20.47 5.97
CA HIS A 225 -15.86 -19.87 6.79
C HIS A 225 -16.78 -18.91 6.02
N ARG A 226 -16.54 -18.65 4.73
CA ARG A 226 -17.41 -17.80 3.88
C ARG A 226 -18.89 -18.20 3.95
N SER A 227 -19.79 -17.23 3.78
CA SER A 227 -21.23 -17.44 3.92
C SER A 227 -21.77 -18.45 2.89
N LYS A 228 -23.02 -18.91 3.09
CA LYS A 228 -23.76 -19.72 2.09
C LYS A 228 -23.95 -19.02 0.73
N MET A 229 -23.68 -17.72 0.65
CA MET A 229 -23.71 -16.92 -0.57
C MET A 229 -22.32 -16.69 -1.16
N GLY A 230 -21.25 -17.16 -0.50
CA GLY A 230 -19.85 -16.96 -0.87
C GLY A 230 -19.24 -15.65 -0.36
N LEU A 231 -19.97 -14.85 0.43
CA LEU A 231 -19.51 -13.55 0.94
C LEU A 231 -18.74 -13.71 2.26
N MET A 232 -17.79 -12.80 2.50
CA MET A 232 -17.06 -12.61 3.77
C MET A 232 -17.80 -11.60 4.65
N GLY A 233 -17.74 -11.74 5.98
CA GLY A 233 -18.17 -10.68 6.91
C GLY A 233 -17.04 -9.73 7.25
N ASN A 234 -17.30 -8.73 8.09
CA ASN A 234 -16.27 -7.80 8.56
C ASN A 234 -15.46 -8.42 9.71
N HIS A 235 -16.12 -8.87 10.78
CA HIS A 235 -15.50 -9.47 11.98
C HIS A 235 -15.98 -10.90 12.26
N LEU A 236 -15.07 -11.74 12.72
CA LEU A 236 -15.32 -13.10 13.18
C LEU A 236 -14.53 -13.44 14.45
N ASP A 237 -15.05 -14.41 15.20
CA ASP A 237 -14.34 -15.07 16.30
C ASP A 237 -13.36 -16.12 15.75
N VAL A 238 -12.07 -15.98 16.04
CA VAL A 238 -11.01 -16.84 15.48
C VAL A 238 -10.88 -18.21 16.15
N ALA A 239 -11.50 -18.41 17.32
CA ALA A 239 -11.49 -19.68 18.02
C ALA A 239 -12.55 -20.66 17.46
N SER A 240 -13.69 -20.12 17.04
CA SER A 240 -14.86 -20.87 16.57
C SER A 240 -15.17 -20.72 15.07
N GLY A 241 -14.63 -19.68 14.42
CA GLY A 241 -14.92 -19.34 13.02
C GLY A 241 -16.30 -18.72 12.81
N LEU A 242 -16.96 -18.24 13.88
CA LEU A 242 -18.29 -17.64 13.81
C LEU A 242 -18.22 -16.15 13.48
N TRP A 243 -19.00 -15.72 12.48
CA TRP A 243 -19.14 -14.31 12.12
C TRP A 243 -19.90 -13.53 13.20
N ILE A 244 -19.33 -12.39 13.57
CA ILE A 244 -19.89 -11.45 14.55
C ILE A 244 -20.50 -10.26 13.80
N ALA A 245 -19.71 -9.61 12.94
CA ALA A 245 -20.20 -8.53 12.07
C ALA A 245 -20.50 -9.06 10.66
N HIS A 246 -21.78 -9.01 10.29
CA HIS A 246 -22.33 -9.64 9.10
C HIS A 246 -22.39 -8.74 7.85
N ASP A 247 -21.89 -7.51 7.95
CA ASP A 247 -21.73 -6.61 6.83
C ASP A 247 -20.53 -7.03 5.96
N SER A 248 -20.72 -6.93 4.64
CA SER A 248 -19.81 -7.40 3.61
C SER A 248 -19.63 -6.32 2.56
N GLY A 249 -18.40 -6.13 2.10
CA GLY A 249 -18.04 -5.11 1.12
C GLY A 249 -16.62 -5.38 0.62
N ILE A 250 -16.05 -4.40 -0.07
CA ILE A 250 -14.67 -4.45 -0.56
C ILE A 250 -13.72 -3.54 0.23
N GLY A 251 -14.23 -2.75 1.18
CA GLY A 251 -13.47 -1.78 1.97
C GLY A 251 -13.12 -2.27 3.39
N GLY A 252 -13.07 -1.29 4.30
CA GLY A 252 -12.42 -1.36 5.61
C GLY A 252 -12.57 -2.68 6.35
N GLY A 253 -11.46 -3.43 6.48
CA GLY A 253 -11.38 -4.65 7.27
C GLY A 253 -11.75 -5.93 6.52
N ILE A 254 -11.91 -5.85 5.20
CA ILE A 254 -12.12 -6.99 4.29
C ILE A 254 -11.20 -6.86 3.07
N ASP A 255 -11.18 -5.66 2.47
CA ASP A 255 -10.13 -5.13 1.59
C ASP A 255 -8.89 -6.00 1.32
N SER A 256 -7.87 -5.92 2.18
CA SER A 256 -6.53 -6.45 1.90
C SER A 256 -6.47 -7.99 1.90
N TYR A 257 -7.52 -8.69 2.34
CA TYR A 257 -7.65 -10.14 2.14
C TYR A 257 -7.85 -10.49 0.65
N PHE A 258 -8.66 -9.73 -0.07
CA PHE A 258 -8.85 -9.95 -1.51
C PHE A 258 -7.58 -9.62 -2.30
N GLU A 259 -6.91 -8.54 -1.90
CA GLU A 259 -5.63 -8.13 -2.45
C GLU A 259 -4.58 -9.24 -2.33
N TYR A 260 -4.42 -9.80 -1.12
CA TYR A 260 -3.37 -10.79 -0.82
C TYR A 260 -3.63 -12.14 -1.50
N LEU A 261 -4.88 -12.47 -1.86
CA LEU A 261 -5.17 -13.63 -2.70
C LEU A 261 -4.68 -13.43 -4.16
N VAL A 262 -4.77 -12.22 -4.72
CA VAL A 262 -4.26 -11.92 -6.08
C VAL A 262 -2.76 -11.67 -6.06
N LYS A 263 -2.28 -10.68 -5.29
CA LYS A 263 -0.87 -10.30 -5.19
C LYS A 263 -0.01 -11.50 -4.72
N GLY A 264 -0.51 -12.30 -3.77
CA GLY A 264 0.14 -13.53 -3.31
C GLY A 264 0.11 -14.68 -4.33
N SER A 265 -0.93 -14.78 -5.16
CA SER A 265 -0.94 -15.74 -6.28
C SER A 265 0.13 -15.41 -7.32
N LEU A 266 0.37 -14.12 -7.57
CA LEU A 266 1.38 -13.63 -8.51
C LEU A 266 2.80 -13.83 -7.94
N LEU A 267 3.06 -13.31 -6.74
CA LEU A 267 4.41 -13.32 -6.13
C LEU A 267 4.99 -14.73 -5.93
N PHE A 268 4.17 -15.69 -5.50
CA PHE A 268 4.63 -17.03 -5.15
C PHE A 268 4.30 -18.11 -6.20
N ASN A 269 3.71 -17.72 -7.33
CA ASN A 269 3.15 -18.63 -8.34
C ASN A 269 2.18 -19.66 -7.72
N LEU A 270 1.17 -19.16 -6.99
CA LEU A 270 0.19 -19.97 -6.24
C LEU A 270 -1.24 -19.80 -6.81
N PRO A 271 -1.56 -20.38 -7.99
CA PRO A 271 -2.83 -20.15 -8.69
C PRO A 271 -4.10 -20.57 -7.91
N HIS A 272 -3.96 -21.36 -6.83
CA HIS A 272 -5.07 -21.65 -5.93
C HIS A 272 -5.56 -20.41 -5.16
N LEU A 273 -4.69 -19.45 -4.84
CA LEU A 273 -5.07 -18.19 -4.20
C LEU A 273 -5.87 -17.31 -5.17
N ARG A 274 -5.46 -17.22 -6.44
CA ARG A 274 -6.26 -16.58 -7.50
C ARG A 274 -7.62 -17.27 -7.67
N SER A 275 -7.66 -18.61 -7.65
CA SER A 275 -8.92 -19.37 -7.70
C SER A 275 -9.85 -19.05 -6.52
N MET A 276 -9.31 -18.85 -5.32
CA MET A 276 -10.09 -18.42 -4.15
C MET A 276 -10.65 -17.00 -4.33
N PHE A 277 -9.85 -16.06 -4.86
CA PHE A 277 -10.34 -14.72 -5.22
C PHE A 277 -11.47 -14.80 -6.26
N ASP A 278 -11.30 -15.56 -7.35
CA ASP A 278 -12.31 -15.66 -8.41
C ASP A 278 -13.63 -16.26 -7.89
N GLU A 279 -13.60 -17.20 -6.93
CA GLU A 279 -14.82 -17.70 -6.27
C GLU A 279 -15.46 -16.67 -5.32
N LEU A 280 -14.67 -15.89 -4.58
CA LEU A 280 -15.16 -14.84 -3.68
C LEU A 280 -15.67 -13.61 -4.46
N ARG A 281 -15.16 -13.37 -5.67
CA ARG A 281 -15.50 -12.22 -6.52
C ARG A 281 -16.91 -12.35 -7.13
N LYS A 282 -17.31 -13.55 -7.55
CA LYS A 282 -18.65 -13.85 -8.13
C LYS A 282 -19.83 -13.28 -7.31
N PRO A 283 -19.91 -13.45 -5.97
CA PRO A 283 -20.99 -12.84 -5.20
C PRO A 283 -20.81 -11.33 -4.98
N ILE A 284 -19.59 -10.78 -4.96
CA ILE A 284 -19.36 -9.34 -4.88
C ILE A 284 -19.96 -8.65 -6.12
N ASP A 285 -19.69 -9.16 -7.33
CA ASP A 285 -20.28 -8.65 -8.58
C ASP A 285 -21.81 -8.82 -8.64
N LYS A 286 -22.36 -9.81 -7.94
CA LYS A 286 -23.79 -10.13 -7.97
C LYS A 286 -24.62 -9.34 -6.96
N TYR A 287 -24.02 -8.95 -5.83
CA TYR A 287 -24.75 -8.36 -4.69
C TYR A 287 -24.27 -6.95 -4.33
N SER A 288 -22.97 -6.67 -4.40
CA SER A 288 -22.38 -5.36 -4.02
C SER A 288 -22.17 -4.43 -5.21
N ALA A 289 -21.69 -4.97 -6.35
CA ALA A 289 -21.36 -4.14 -7.51
C ALA A 289 -22.60 -3.50 -8.15
N THR A 290 -22.51 -2.21 -8.47
CA THR A 290 -23.55 -1.49 -9.19
C THR A 290 -23.21 -1.37 -10.68
N SER A 291 -24.23 -1.23 -11.53
CA SER A 291 -24.04 -0.95 -12.96
C SER A 291 -23.35 0.40 -13.25
N THR A 292 -23.20 1.27 -12.23
CA THR A 292 -22.50 2.56 -12.32
C THR A 292 -21.04 2.51 -11.86
N GLY A 293 -20.53 1.39 -11.33
CA GLY A 293 -19.13 1.27 -10.88
C GLY A 293 -18.89 1.69 -9.43
N TRP A 294 -19.90 1.51 -8.57
CA TRP A 294 -19.76 1.54 -7.11
C TRP A 294 -19.91 0.13 -6.53
N TYR A 295 -19.46 -0.09 -5.31
CA TYR A 295 -19.59 -1.36 -4.60
C TYR A 295 -20.23 -1.11 -3.24
N PHE A 296 -21.52 -1.40 -3.11
CA PHE A 296 -22.26 -1.14 -1.87
C PHE A 296 -22.08 -2.27 -0.85
N TRP A 297 -22.13 -1.90 0.43
CA TRP A 297 -22.08 -2.86 1.52
C TRP A 297 -23.40 -3.63 1.62
N VAL A 298 -23.29 -4.95 1.82
CA VAL A 298 -24.42 -5.90 1.86
C VAL A 298 -24.34 -6.81 3.07
N ASN A 299 -25.49 -7.31 3.53
CA ASN A 299 -25.50 -8.37 4.53
C ASN A 299 -25.04 -9.70 3.92
N MET A 300 -23.94 -10.28 4.45
CA MET A 300 -23.29 -11.48 3.91
C MET A 300 -24.19 -12.72 3.83
N GLN A 301 -25.26 -12.79 4.64
CA GLN A 301 -26.19 -13.92 4.68
C GLN A 301 -27.39 -13.77 3.74
N LYS A 302 -27.65 -12.56 3.21
CA LYS A 302 -28.85 -12.23 2.43
C LYS A 302 -28.57 -11.56 1.08
N GLY A 303 -27.38 -10.99 0.88
CA GLY A 303 -27.04 -10.23 -0.34
C GLY A 303 -27.88 -8.96 -0.51
N GLN A 304 -28.41 -8.42 0.59
CA GLN A 304 -29.21 -7.20 0.63
C GLN A 304 -28.32 -6.03 1.02
N VAL A 305 -28.37 -4.92 0.27
CA VAL A 305 -27.64 -3.69 0.59
C VAL A 305 -27.99 -3.21 2.00
N THR A 306 -26.97 -3.03 2.83
CA THR A 306 -27.07 -2.46 4.18
C THR A 306 -26.64 -1.00 4.20
N MET A 307 -25.57 -0.63 3.47
CA MET A 307 -25.10 0.75 3.36
C MET A 307 -24.71 1.10 1.91
N PRO A 308 -25.42 2.04 1.24
CA PRO A 308 -25.09 2.51 -0.10
C PRO A 308 -24.02 3.62 -0.03
N ILE A 309 -22.88 3.27 0.57
CA ILE A 309 -21.74 4.14 0.81
C ILE A 309 -20.55 3.73 -0.05
N PHE A 310 -19.60 4.65 -0.17
CA PHE A 310 -18.21 4.41 -0.57
C PHE A 310 -17.31 4.79 0.61
N GLN A 311 -16.25 4.02 0.84
CA GLN A 311 -15.20 4.34 1.82
C GLN A 311 -13.91 4.67 1.08
N SER A 312 -13.11 5.63 1.57
CA SER A 312 -11.82 6.01 0.97
C SER A 312 -10.93 4.80 0.64
N LEU A 313 -10.80 3.87 1.60
CA LEU A 313 -10.13 2.57 1.51
C LEU A 313 -10.51 1.75 0.26
N GLU A 314 -11.75 1.81 -0.22
CA GLU A 314 -12.21 1.05 -1.39
C GLU A 314 -11.53 1.47 -2.70
N SER A 315 -10.78 2.59 -2.67
CA SER A 315 -10.07 3.11 -3.84
C SER A 315 -8.89 2.26 -4.31
N TYR A 316 -8.44 1.22 -3.56
CA TYR A 316 -7.45 0.23 -4.03
C TYR A 316 -8.00 -0.72 -5.11
N TRP A 317 -9.32 -0.92 -5.13
CA TRP A 317 -9.98 -1.98 -5.90
C TRP A 317 -9.82 -1.84 -7.42
N PRO A 318 -9.82 -0.63 -8.04
CA PRO A 318 -9.47 -0.46 -9.45
C PRO A 318 -8.03 -0.90 -9.78
N GLY A 319 -7.07 -0.66 -8.90
CA GLY A 319 -5.69 -1.13 -9.01
C GLY A 319 -5.63 -2.66 -9.00
N LEU A 320 -6.30 -3.29 -8.03
CA LEU A 320 -6.45 -4.75 -7.96
C LEU A 320 -7.13 -5.34 -9.20
N LEU A 321 -8.16 -4.67 -9.72
CA LEU A 321 -8.82 -5.03 -10.98
C LEU A 321 -7.89 -4.93 -12.19
N SER A 322 -6.99 -3.95 -12.22
CA SER A 322 -6.02 -3.80 -13.31
C SER A 322 -5.02 -4.96 -13.36
N LEU A 323 -4.60 -5.48 -12.20
CA LEU A 323 -3.70 -6.64 -12.07
C LEU A 323 -4.31 -7.95 -12.62
N ILE A 324 -5.64 -8.00 -12.79
CA ILE A 324 -6.36 -9.14 -13.35
C ILE A 324 -6.95 -8.89 -14.75
N GLY A 325 -6.81 -7.67 -15.29
CA GLY A 325 -7.21 -7.29 -16.66
C GLY A 325 -8.56 -6.57 -16.79
N ASP A 326 -9.28 -6.28 -15.70
CA ASP A 326 -10.65 -5.74 -15.71
C ASP A 326 -10.69 -4.20 -15.86
N ILE A 327 -9.97 -3.68 -16.86
CA ILE A 327 -9.69 -2.24 -17.03
C ILE A 327 -10.95 -1.38 -17.14
N ASP A 328 -11.97 -1.82 -17.90
CA ASP A 328 -13.21 -1.06 -18.10
C ASP A 328 -13.99 -0.81 -16.80
N ILE A 329 -14.01 -1.80 -15.91
CA ILE A 329 -14.70 -1.71 -14.61
C ILE A 329 -13.88 -0.83 -13.67
N ALA A 330 -12.56 -1.00 -13.66
CA ALA A 330 -11.63 -0.22 -12.87
C ALA A 330 -11.70 1.28 -13.22
N MET A 331 -11.57 1.65 -14.51
CA MET A 331 -11.65 3.04 -14.99
C MET A 331 -13.00 3.69 -14.68
N LYS A 332 -14.09 2.92 -14.70
CA LYS A 332 -15.42 3.40 -14.30
C LYS A 332 -15.48 3.78 -12.82
N SER A 333 -14.92 2.93 -11.96
CA SER A 333 -14.81 3.21 -10.52
C SER A 333 -13.88 4.39 -10.24
N MET A 334 -12.74 4.50 -10.94
CA MET A 334 -11.86 5.68 -10.85
C MET A 334 -12.58 6.98 -11.22
N SER A 335 -13.45 6.98 -12.23
CA SER A 335 -14.22 8.19 -12.60
C SER A 335 -15.17 8.61 -11.48
N ASN A 336 -15.83 7.66 -10.82
CA ASN A 336 -16.69 7.94 -9.67
C ASN A 336 -15.88 8.56 -8.50
N TYR A 337 -14.71 8.00 -8.20
CA TYR A 337 -13.86 8.47 -7.09
C TYR A 337 -13.23 9.84 -7.39
N HIS A 338 -12.82 10.08 -8.64
CA HIS A 338 -12.30 11.38 -9.09
C HIS A 338 -13.37 12.48 -9.03
N ASP A 339 -14.64 12.18 -9.31
CA ASP A 339 -15.71 13.17 -9.16
C ASP A 339 -15.99 13.54 -7.69
N VAL A 340 -15.70 12.64 -6.74
CA VAL A 340 -15.70 12.97 -5.30
C VAL A 340 -14.48 13.84 -4.94
N VAL A 341 -13.30 13.56 -5.49
CA VAL A 341 -12.10 14.42 -5.33
C VAL A 341 -12.36 15.83 -5.86
N LYS A 342 -13.01 16.00 -7.02
CA LYS A 342 -13.37 17.33 -7.56
C LYS A 342 -14.35 18.12 -6.67
N LEU A 343 -15.11 17.43 -5.81
CA LEU A 343 -16.08 18.05 -4.88
C LEU A 343 -15.44 18.48 -3.55
N TYR A 344 -14.38 17.79 -3.10
CA TYR A 344 -13.82 17.93 -1.75
C TYR A 344 -12.29 18.11 -1.68
N GLY A 345 -11.58 18.09 -2.81
CA GLY A 345 -10.11 17.98 -2.89
C GLY A 345 -9.58 16.56 -2.61
N PHE A 346 -10.38 15.69 -2.00
CA PHE A 346 -9.96 14.41 -1.45
C PHE A 346 -11.10 13.38 -1.48
N THR A 347 -10.78 12.09 -1.31
CA THR A 347 -11.76 11.08 -0.92
C THR A 347 -12.04 11.18 0.59
N PRO A 348 -13.26 11.51 1.04
CA PRO A 348 -13.61 11.50 2.46
C PRO A 348 -13.75 10.05 2.97
N GLU A 349 -13.44 9.81 4.25
CA GLU A 349 -13.47 8.45 4.85
C GLU A 349 -14.76 7.67 4.61
N VAL A 350 -15.91 8.36 4.57
CA VAL A 350 -17.16 7.78 4.03
C VAL A 350 -17.91 8.82 3.21
N TYR A 351 -18.27 8.45 1.99
CA TYR A 351 -19.18 9.16 1.11
C TYR A 351 -20.50 8.40 0.98
N ASN A 352 -21.64 9.05 1.21
CA ASN A 352 -22.95 8.50 0.92
C ASN A 352 -23.29 8.75 -0.55
N VAL A 353 -23.32 7.68 -1.36
CA VAL A 353 -23.48 7.76 -2.82
C VAL A 353 -24.91 8.18 -3.21
N VAL A 354 -25.91 7.91 -2.37
CA VAL A 354 -27.32 8.27 -2.60
C VAL A 354 -27.59 9.74 -2.24
N ASN A 355 -27.05 10.20 -1.10
CA ASN A 355 -27.21 11.60 -0.66
C ASN A 355 -26.22 12.56 -1.35
N GLN A 356 -25.16 12.04 -1.98
CA GLN A 356 -24.06 12.79 -2.57
C GLN A 356 -23.32 13.67 -1.56
N GLU A 357 -23.03 13.12 -0.37
CA GLU A 357 -22.36 13.85 0.71
C GLU A 357 -21.30 13.02 1.46
N ALA A 358 -20.23 13.68 1.92
CA ALA A 358 -19.31 13.09 2.90
C ALA A 358 -20.03 12.89 4.25
N ALA A 359 -20.18 11.63 4.68
CA ALA A 359 -20.80 11.21 5.94
C ALA A 359 -19.80 11.07 7.09
N ARG A 360 -18.54 10.69 6.79
CA ARG A 360 -17.36 10.97 7.63
C ARG A 360 -16.38 11.70 6.73
N ASP A 361 -16.11 12.98 7.03
CA ASP A 361 -15.51 13.92 6.08
C ASP A 361 -14.04 14.23 6.33
N SER A 362 -13.34 13.43 7.14
CA SER A 362 -11.87 13.44 7.23
C SER A 362 -11.19 12.79 6.03
N PHE A 363 -9.91 13.08 5.82
CA PHE A 363 -9.00 12.38 4.92
C PHE A 363 -7.59 12.33 5.55
N PRO A 364 -7.13 11.18 6.06
CA PRO A 364 -5.85 11.04 6.76
C PRO A 364 -4.66 10.84 5.80
N LEU A 365 -4.62 11.59 4.69
CA LEU A 365 -3.54 11.54 3.68
C LEU A 365 -3.41 10.20 2.93
N ARG A 366 -4.52 9.48 2.76
CA ARG A 366 -4.56 8.10 2.25
C ARG A 366 -4.03 7.90 0.82
N PRO A 367 -3.50 6.70 0.50
CA PRO A 367 -2.85 6.41 -0.77
C PRO A 367 -3.74 5.74 -1.83
N GLU A 368 -4.86 5.09 -1.45
CA GLU A 368 -5.38 3.95 -2.22
C GLU A 368 -5.88 4.36 -3.62
N LEU A 369 -6.36 5.61 -3.77
CA LEU A 369 -6.75 6.18 -5.06
C LEU A 369 -5.56 6.47 -5.99
N ILE A 370 -4.37 6.74 -5.44
CA ILE A 370 -3.14 6.92 -6.21
C ILE A 370 -2.45 5.58 -6.51
N GLU A 371 -2.53 4.57 -5.63
CA GLU A 371 -2.15 3.18 -5.97
C GLU A 371 -2.88 2.77 -7.26
N SER A 372 -4.21 2.91 -7.28
CA SER A 372 -5.04 2.61 -8.45
C SER A 372 -4.73 3.47 -9.66
N ALA A 373 -4.44 4.76 -9.50
CA ALA A 373 -4.05 5.63 -10.61
C ALA A 373 -2.71 5.19 -11.23
N MET A 374 -1.72 4.84 -10.41
CA MET A 374 -0.41 4.33 -10.84
C MET A 374 -0.55 3.01 -11.61
N TYR A 375 -1.24 2.02 -11.03
CA TYR A 375 -1.43 0.72 -11.67
C TYR A 375 -2.23 0.81 -12.99
N LEU A 376 -3.32 1.59 -13.02
CA LEU A 376 -4.09 1.79 -14.25
C LEU A 376 -3.34 2.62 -15.29
N TYR A 377 -2.46 3.55 -14.89
CA TYR A 377 -1.65 4.31 -15.85
C TYR A 377 -0.73 3.38 -16.64
N LYS A 378 -0.14 2.39 -15.97
CA LYS A 378 0.60 1.31 -16.66
C LYS A 378 -0.32 0.45 -17.51
N ALA A 379 -1.42 -0.05 -16.94
CA ALA A 379 -2.31 -1.01 -17.61
C ALA A 379 -3.06 -0.42 -18.84
N THR A 380 -3.24 0.90 -18.89
CA THR A 380 -3.82 1.62 -20.04
C THR A 380 -2.79 2.02 -21.10
N ASN A 381 -1.49 1.76 -20.89
CA ASN A 381 -0.37 2.27 -21.69
C ASN A 381 -0.27 3.81 -21.68
N GLY A 382 -0.59 4.43 -20.55
CA GLY A 382 -0.31 5.84 -20.29
C GLY A 382 -1.49 6.80 -20.46
N ASP A 383 -2.72 6.43 -20.07
CA ASP A 383 -3.88 7.34 -20.17
C ASP A 383 -3.66 8.63 -19.33
N PRO A 384 -3.59 9.83 -19.96
CA PRO A 384 -3.34 11.08 -19.25
C PRO A 384 -4.45 11.47 -18.25
N TYR A 385 -5.65 10.87 -18.34
CA TYR A 385 -6.70 11.05 -17.33
C TYR A 385 -6.26 10.65 -15.91
N LEU A 386 -5.36 9.68 -15.80
CA LEU A 386 -4.85 9.18 -14.52
C LEU A 386 -3.75 10.10 -13.97
N LEU A 387 -3.02 10.79 -14.85
CA LEU A 387 -2.13 11.90 -14.49
C LEU A 387 -2.91 13.15 -14.05
N ASP A 388 -4.11 13.38 -14.59
CA ASP A 388 -5.04 14.41 -14.12
C ASP A 388 -5.49 14.13 -12.67
N ILE A 389 -5.84 12.87 -12.33
CA ILE A 389 -6.14 12.44 -10.94
C ILE A 389 -4.94 12.67 -10.01
N GLY A 390 -3.75 12.19 -10.40
CA GLY A 390 -2.53 12.36 -9.61
C GLY A 390 -2.19 13.84 -9.38
N SER A 391 -2.36 14.67 -10.41
CA SER A 391 -2.14 16.11 -10.30
C SER A 391 -3.13 16.76 -9.35
N ASP A 392 -4.43 16.46 -9.44
CA ASP A 392 -5.44 17.11 -8.59
C ASP A 392 -5.29 16.76 -7.11
N ILE A 393 -4.89 15.52 -6.80
CA ILE A 393 -4.60 15.09 -5.42
C ILE A 393 -3.29 15.73 -4.91
N LEU A 394 -2.22 15.74 -5.71
CA LEU A 394 -0.96 16.44 -5.37
C LEU A 394 -1.21 17.91 -5.04
N ARG A 395 -1.99 18.64 -5.87
CA ARG A 395 -2.34 20.05 -5.62
C ARG A 395 -3.16 20.21 -4.35
N SER A 396 -4.11 19.30 -4.10
CA SER A 396 -4.98 19.37 -2.92
C SER A 396 -4.21 19.15 -1.62
N ILE A 397 -3.27 18.20 -1.60
CA ILE A 397 -2.37 17.94 -0.46
C ILE A 397 -1.38 19.11 -0.25
N GLN A 398 -0.70 19.58 -1.30
CA GLN A 398 0.21 20.74 -1.20
C GLN A 398 -0.52 22.01 -0.71
N HIS A 399 -1.76 22.24 -1.15
CA HIS A 399 -2.54 23.41 -0.76
C HIS A 399 -3.13 23.32 0.66
N SER A 400 -3.69 22.16 1.03
CA SER A 400 -4.52 22.06 2.23
C SER A 400 -3.82 21.41 3.42
N SER A 401 -2.95 20.42 3.18
CA SER A 401 -2.34 19.60 4.24
C SER A 401 -0.97 20.09 4.69
N ARG A 402 -0.26 20.86 3.86
CA ARG A 402 1.12 21.26 4.13
C ARG A 402 1.25 22.14 5.38
N THR A 403 2.20 21.80 6.26
CA THR A 403 2.53 22.58 7.46
C THR A 403 3.99 23.03 7.45
N ARG A 404 4.41 23.79 8.47
CA ARG A 404 5.82 24.14 8.72
C ARG A 404 6.75 22.93 8.88
N CYS A 405 6.22 21.78 9.30
CA CYS A 405 7.01 20.65 9.82
C CYS A 405 6.67 19.29 9.18
N GLY A 406 5.68 19.22 8.30
CA GLY A 406 5.26 18.00 7.61
C GLY A 406 3.94 18.24 6.87
N TYR A 407 3.10 17.22 6.76
CA TYR A 407 1.74 17.30 6.20
C TYR A 407 0.72 16.76 7.21
N ALA A 408 -0.40 17.46 7.37
CA ALA A 408 -1.43 17.16 8.36
C ALA A 408 -2.66 16.48 7.75
N THR A 409 -3.16 15.46 8.44
CA THR A 409 -4.49 14.86 8.22
C THR A 409 -5.56 15.96 8.09
N ILE A 410 -6.40 15.86 7.06
CA ILE A 410 -7.56 16.72 6.89
C ILE A 410 -8.65 16.22 7.85
N LYS A 411 -9.03 17.04 8.83
CA LYS A 411 -10.12 16.74 9.77
C LYS A 411 -11.51 16.87 9.14
N SER A 412 -11.64 17.73 8.13
CA SER A 412 -12.89 17.97 7.41
C SER A 412 -12.59 18.52 6.02
N CYS A 413 -12.76 17.71 4.97
CA CYS A 413 -12.60 18.10 3.57
C CYS A 413 -13.64 19.15 3.15
N LYS A 414 -14.80 19.19 3.83
CA LYS A 414 -15.80 20.27 3.68
C LYS A 414 -15.30 21.65 4.15
N LYS A 415 -14.23 21.71 4.96
CA LYS A 415 -13.67 22.93 5.57
C LYS A 415 -12.17 23.14 5.34
N HIS A 416 -11.47 22.15 4.80
CA HIS A 416 -10.00 22.06 4.74
C HIS A 416 -9.32 22.31 6.11
N SER A 417 -9.99 21.96 7.21
CA SER A 417 -9.47 22.12 8.57
C SER A 417 -8.58 20.94 8.96
N LEU A 418 -7.47 21.19 9.66
CA LEU A 418 -6.44 20.19 9.95
C LEU A 418 -6.64 19.45 11.28
N GLN A 419 -6.05 18.25 11.35
CA GLN A 419 -5.81 17.46 12.56
C GLN A 419 -4.30 17.27 12.75
N ASN A 420 -3.86 17.23 14.02
CA ASN A 420 -2.45 17.19 14.37
C ASN A 420 -1.84 15.78 14.31
N ARG A 421 -1.87 15.15 13.14
CA ARG A 421 -1.29 13.82 12.88
C ARG A 421 -0.73 13.75 11.45
N MET A 422 0.37 13.04 11.28
CA MET A 422 0.93 12.61 9.99
C MET A 422 1.20 11.11 10.11
N GLU A 423 0.33 10.32 9.51
CA GLU A 423 0.40 8.85 9.50
C GLU A 423 1.65 8.39 8.73
N SER A 424 2.26 7.26 9.12
CA SER A 424 3.49 6.77 8.49
C SER A 424 3.30 6.41 7.01
N PHE A 425 2.12 5.91 6.64
CA PHE A 425 1.72 5.59 5.26
C PHE A 425 1.74 6.79 4.30
N PHE A 426 1.75 8.03 4.79
CA PHE A 426 1.96 9.18 3.91
C PHE A 426 3.37 9.18 3.28
N LEU A 427 4.37 8.73 4.04
CA LEU A 427 5.74 8.52 3.57
C LEU A 427 5.88 7.20 2.80
N ALA A 428 5.33 6.09 3.33
CA ALA A 428 5.46 4.78 2.69
C ALA A 428 4.67 4.68 1.38
N GLU A 429 3.48 5.26 1.28
CA GLU A 429 2.52 4.95 0.22
C GLU A 429 2.16 6.15 -0.64
N THR A 430 1.55 7.18 -0.06
CA THR A 430 0.91 8.27 -0.83
C THR A 430 1.94 9.03 -1.67
N THR A 431 3.09 9.34 -1.08
CA THR A 431 4.20 9.98 -1.80
C THR A 431 4.93 9.00 -2.73
N LYS A 432 5.08 7.72 -2.37
CA LYS A 432 5.69 6.68 -3.22
C LYS A 432 4.90 6.46 -4.51
N TYR A 433 3.59 6.23 -4.42
CA TYR A 433 2.73 6.02 -5.60
C TYR A 433 2.55 7.30 -6.44
N LEU A 434 2.47 8.49 -5.81
CA LEU A 434 2.49 9.76 -6.56
C LEU A 434 3.80 9.93 -7.35
N TYR A 435 4.94 9.60 -6.75
CA TYR A 435 6.24 9.69 -7.40
C TYR A 435 6.33 8.72 -8.58
N LEU A 436 5.93 7.46 -8.37
CA LEU A 436 5.91 6.41 -9.40
C LEU A 436 4.94 6.70 -10.56
N LEU A 437 3.81 7.36 -10.31
CA LEU A 437 2.87 7.80 -11.34
C LEU A 437 3.47 8.88 -12.26
N PHE A 438 4.40 9.70 -11.76
CA PHE A 438 5.10 10.72 -12.53
C PHE A 438 6.52 10.31 -12.99
N ASP A 439 6.98 9.13 -12.62
CA ASP A 439 8.30 8.57 -12.97
C ASP A 439 8.16 7.25 -13.76
N PRO A 440 7.59 7.26 -14.98
CA PRO A 440 7.36 6.03 -15.75
C PRO A 440 8.64 5.23 -16.08
N ASP A 441 9.80 5.88 -16.05
CA ASP A 441 11.12 5.27 -16.28
C ASP A 441 11.73 4.64 -15.01
N ASN A 442 11.04 4.67 -13.86
CA ASN A 442 11.59 4.18 -12.60
C ASN A 442 11.92 2.67 -12.64
N PHE A 443 12.94 2.22 -11.92
CA PHE A 443 13.36 0.81 -11.91
C PHE A 443 12.26 -0.14 -11.41
N ILE A 444 11.41 0.34 -10.49
CA ILE A 444 10.20 -0.34 -10.03
C ILE A 444 9.27 -0.73 -11.18
N HIS A 445 9.30 0.02 -12.28
CA HIS A 445 8.40 -0.19 -13.40
C HIS A 445 8.85 -1.23 -14.41
N ASN A 446 10.07 -1.80 -14.26
CA ASN A 446 10.59 -2.85 -15.13
C ASN A 446 9.58 -4.00 -15.30
N ASP A 447 9.47 -4.44 -16.55
CA ASP A 447 8.45 -5.30 -17.13
C ASP A 447 8.93 -6.74 -17.42
N GLY A 448 10.21 -7.02 -17.18
CA GLY A 448 10.88 -8.26 -17.59
C GLY A 448 11.89 -8.08 -18.73
N SER A 449 11.99 -6.89 -19.32
CA SER A 449 12.90 -6.59 -20.44
C SER A 449 14.38 -6.70 -20.10
N HIS A 450 14.75 -6.52 -18.83
CA HIS A 450 16.12 -6.57 -18.34
C HIS A 450 16.18 -7.07 -16.89
N GLY A 451 17.36 -7.54 -16.47
CA GLY A 451 17.62 -8.02 -15.11
C GLY A 451 19.12 -8.23 -14.89
N LYS A 452 19.52 -8.44 -13.64
CA LYS A 452 20.92 -8.51 -13.20
C LYS A 452 21.23 -9.90 -12.67
N VAL A 453 22.26 -10.54 -13.22
CA VAL A 453 22.77 -11.81 -12.66
C VAL A 453 23.44 -11.53 -11.32
N TRP A 454 23.01 -12.23 -10.27
CA TRP A 454 23.58 -12.16 -8.94
C TRP A 454 24.18 -13.51 -8.53
N ASN A 455 25.41 -13.49 -8.04
CA ASN A 455 26.12 -14.66 -7.55
C ASN A 455 26.00 -14.71 -6.01
N THR A 456 25.20 -15.63 -5.49
CA THR A 456 25.04 -15.83 -4.04
C THR A 456 26.31 -16.42 -3.41
N ALA A 457 26.53 -16.18 -2.12
CA ALA A 457 27.69 -16.73 -1.39
C ALA A 457 27.73 -18.28 -1.36
N GLY A 458 26.61 -18.96 -1.66
CA GLY A 458 26.53 -20.41 -1.83
C GLY A 458 26.86 -20.92 -3.24
N GLY A 459 27.33 -20.05 -4.15
CA GLY A 459 27.69 -20.43 -5.53
C GLY A 459 26.49 -20.66 -6.46
N ARG A 460 25.28 -20.22 -6.07
CA ARG A 460 24.10 -20.20 -6.97
C ARG A 460 24.01 -18.86 -7.67
N GLU A 461 23.78 -18.90 -8.98
CA GLU A 461 23.35 -17.75 -9.77
C GLU A 461 21.83 -17.58 -9.67
N CYS A 462 21.37 -16.33 -9.61
CA CYS A 462 19.96 -15.96 -9.75
C CYS A 462 19.85 -14.65 -10.54
N ILE A 463 18.64 -14.30 -10.99
CA ILE A 463 18.36 -13.03 -11.65
C ILE A 463 17.57 -12.16 -10.66
N ILE A 464 18.10 -10.96 -10.39
CA ILE A 464 17.50 -9.93 -9.53
C ILE A 464 17.17 -8.72 -10.41
N ASP A 465 16.40 -7.76 -9.88
CA ASP A 465 16.01 -6.55 -10.62
C ASP A 465 15.23 -6.83 -11.93
N ALA A 466 14.67 -8.04 -12.08
CA ALA A 466 13.98 -8.49 -13.28
C ALA A 466 12.65 -7.76 -13.53
N GLY A 467 12.22 -6.90 -12.61
CA GLY A 467 10.92 -6.23 -12.67
C GLY A 467 9.79 -7.10 -12.13
N GLY A 468 8.56 -6.72 -12.42
CA GLY A 468 7.38 -7.41 -11.89
C GLY A 468 7.22 -7.32 -10.37
N TYR A 469 7.77 -6.27 -9.75
CA TYR A 469 7.70 -6.03 -8.31
C TYR A 469 6.25 -6.09 -7.79
N ILE A 470 6.01 -6.90 -6.76
CA ILE A 470 4.70 -7.00 -6.11
C ILE A 470 4.73 -6.16 -4.84
N PHE A 471 3.86 -5.16 -4.77
CA PHE A 471 3.68 -4.31 -3.60
C PHE A 471 2.84 -5.02 -2.55
N ASN A 472 3.15 -4.88 -1.27
CA ASN A 472 2.23 -5.25 -0.20
C ASN A 472 1.12 -4.17 -0.01
N THR A 473 0.22 -4.33 0.96
CA THR A 473 -0.88 -3.36 1.20
C THR A 473 -0.40 -2.03 1.83
N GLU A 474 0.88 -1.94 2.20
CA GLU A 474 1.55 -0.76 2.76
C GLU A 474 2.60 -0.21 1.76
N ALA A 475 2.34 -0.43 0.47
CA ALA A 475 3.18 -0.08 -0.66
C ALA A 475 4.65 -0.57 -0.63
N HIS A 476 5.00 -1.61 0.11
CA HIS A 476 6.36 -2.16 0.14
C HIS A 476 6.62 -3.10 -1.06
N PRO A 477 7.50 -2.75 -2.03
CA PRO A 477 7.76 -3.58 -3.20
C PRO A 477 8.66 -4.78 -2.88
N ILE A 478 8.26 -5.95 -3.37
CA ILE A 478 8.95 -7.23 -3.23
C ILE A 478 9.41 -7.68 -4.63
N ASP A 479 10.71 -7.91 -4.82
CA ASP A 479 11.29 -8.48 -6.05
C ASP A 479 11.10 -10.01 -6.04
N PRO A 480 10.33 -10.60 -6.99
CA PRO A 480 10.15 -12.04 -7.06
C PRO A 480 11.46 -12.81 -7.33
N GLY A 481 12.39 -12.23 -8.09
CA GLY A 481 13.68 -12.83 -8.42
C GLY A 481 14.58 -13.04 -7.20
N LEU A 482 14.56 -12.10 -6.26
CA LEU A 482 15.29 -12.23 -4.99
C LEU A 482 14.77 -13.40 -4.13
N LEU A 483 13.49 -13.75 -4.22
CA LEU A 483 12.95 -14.93 -3.52
C LEU A 483 13.54 -16.24 -4.09
N HIS A 484 13.78 -16.30 -5.39
CA HIS A 484 14.40 -17.44 -6.06
C HIS A 484 15.91 -17.56 -5.77
N CYS A 485 16.61 -16.48 -5.41
CA CYS A 485 18.02 -16.55 -4.98
C CYS A 485 18.22 -17.41 -3.72
N CYS A 486 17.22 -17.41 -2.82
CA CYS A 486 17.34 -18.02 -1.50
C CYS A 486 16.59 -19.34 -1.39
N TYR A 487 15.36 -19.39 -1.92
CA TYR A 487 14.55 -20.61 -1.91
C TYR A 487 15.29 -21.78 -2.55
N ILE A 488 15.27 -22.94 -1.89
CA ILE A 488 15.73 -24.20 -2.46
C ILE A 488 14.50 -24.93 -3.01
N ALA A 489 14.29 -24.81 -4.32
CA ALA A 489 13.36 -25.66 -5.04
C ALA A 489 13.99 -27.05 -5.21
N ASP A 490 14.03 -27.85 -4.14
CA ASP A 490 14.52 -29.22 -4.25
C ASP A 490 13.53 -30.05 -5.08
N ASN A 491 14.04 -30.69 -6.13
CA ASN A 491 13.18 -31.16 -7.22
C ASN A 491 12.33 -32.36 -6.76
N ASN A 492 11.01 -32.16 -6.77
CA ASN A 492 9.94 -33.11 -6.45
C ASN A 492 9.66 -33.44 -4.97
N ASP A 493 10.30 -32.83 -3.96
CA ASP A 493 9.97 -33.17 -2.55
C ASP A 493 9.07 -32.16 -1.81
N TRP A 494 7.77 -32.47 -1.80
CA TRP A 494 6.77 -31.80 -0.93
C TRP A 494 6.90 -32.17 0.57
N SER A 495 7.73 -33.16 0.94
CA SER A 495 7.80 -33.69 2.32
C SER A 495 8.46 -32.75 3.32
N HIS A 496 9.33 -31.83 2.89
CA HIS A 496 10.04 -30.88 3.76
C HIS A 496 9.12 -30.00 4.63
N ARG A 497 7.82 -29.90 4.30
CA ARG A 497 6.81 -29.27 5.16
C ARG A 497 6.68 -29.95 6.54
N GLN A 498 7.03 -31.23 6.69
CA GLN A 498 6.83 -32.03 7.91
C GLN A 498 8.00 -32.02 8.92
N GLN A 499 8.67 -30.87 9.13
CA GLN A 499 9.66 -30.78 10.20
C GLN A 499 9.03 -31.01 11.60
N PRO A 500 9.57 -31.91 12.46
CA PRO A 500 8.94 -32.27 13.74
C PRO A 500 8.71 -31.08 14.69
N LYS A 501 9.55 -30.05 14.63
CA LYS A 501 9.53 -28.86 15.48
C LYS A 501 8.20 -28.07 15.39
N TYR A 502 7.47 -28.19 14.29
CA TYR A 502 6.28 -27.37 13.99
C TYR A 502 4.95 -28.14 14.01
N GLN A 503 4.95 -29.42 14.41
CA GLN A 503 3.73 -30.24 14.47
C GLN A 503 2.60 -29.73 15.39
N ARG A 504 2.85 -28.74 16.27
CA ARG A 504 1.81 -28.08 17.07
C ARG A 504 0.81 -27.34 16.16
N PHE A 505 1.32 -26.50 15.26
CA PHE A 505 0.50 -25.63 14.40
C PHE A 505 -0.29 -26.38 13.31
N MET A 506 0.26 -27.52 12.84
CA MET A 506 -0.32 -28.38 11.80
C MET A 506 -1.30 -29.46 12.29
N LYS A 507 -1.57 -29.58 13.60
CA LYS A 507 -2.39 -30.68 14.15
C LYS A 507 -3.91 -30.59 13.91
N SER A 508 -4.35 -29.73 12.99
CA SER A 508 -5.75 -29.50 12.63
C SER A 508 -5.91 -29.46 11.10
N SER A 509 -6.98 -30.06 10.58
CA SER A 509 -7.49 -29.90 9.20
C SER A 509 -6.71 -30.51 8.01
N LEU A 510 -6.16 -31.73 8.16
CA LEU A 510 -5.85 -32.62 7.02
C LEU A 510 -6.57 -33.98 7.08
N VAL A 511 -7.87 -33.95 7.34
CA VAL A 511 -8.79 -35.08 7.10
C VAL A 511 -9.76 -34.68 5.99
N VAL A 512 -9.36 -34.90 4.73
CA VAL A 512 -10.24 -34.70 3.57
C VAL A 512 -11.28 -35.81 3.52
N ASP A 513 -12.53 -35.45 3.22
CA ASP A 513 -13.73 -36.28 3.34
C ASP A 513 -13.79 -37.47 2.33
N LYS A 514 -13.00 -38.52 2.57
CA LYS A 514 -13.18 -39.84 1.92
C LYS A 514 -14.40 -40.59 2.49
N LYS A 515 -15.60 -39.97 2.48
CA LYS A 515 -16.82 -40.62 2.99
C LYS A 515 -18.15 -40.13 2.41
N LYS A 516 -18.26 -40.01 1.09
CA LYS A 516 -19.56 -39.72 0.45
C LYS A 516 -19.85 -40.38 -0.91
N GLU A 517 -19.29 -41.56 -1.16
CA GLU A 517 -19.55 -42.30 -2.41
C GLU A 517 -19.65 -43.83 -2.20
N SER A 518 -20.62 -44.27 -1.39
CA SER A 518 -20.87 -45.71 -1.16
C SER A 518 -22.31 -46.04 -0.75
N THR A 519 -23.31 -45.45 -1.43
CA THR A 519 -24.74 -45.70 -1.13
C THR A 519 -25.62 -45.75 -2.38
N ASN A 520 -25.24 -46.54 -3.39
CA ASN A 520 -26.16 -46.98 -4.44
C ASN A 520 -25.65 -48.20 -5.23
N GLN A 521 -25.70 -49.39 -4.61
CA GLN A 521 -26.11 -50.64 -5.26
C GLN A 521 -26.20 -51.76 -4.21
N ALA A 522 -27.21 -52.61 -4.33
CA ALA A 522 -27.41 -53.79 -3.51
C ALA A 522 -27.95 -54.90 -4.41
N LYS A 523 -27.48 -56.14 -4.17
CA LYS A 523 -27.69 -57.35 -4.99
C LYS A 523 -26.88 -57.31 -6.31
N ASP A 524 -26.39 -58.43 -6.85
CA ASP A 524 -26.66 -59.85 -6.52
C ASP A 524 -25.41 -60.68 -6.12
N THR A 525 -25.62 -61.97 -5.88
CA THR A 525 -24.72 -62.93 -5.20
C THR A 525 -23.85 -63.83 -6.08
N VAL A 526 -22.81 -64.42 -5.44
CA VAL A 526 -22.35 -65.83 -5.52
C VAL A 526 -21.09 -66.22 -6.37
N THR A 527 -20.23 -67.02 -5.70
CA THR A 527 -19.11 -67.92 -6.12
C THR A 527 -17.88 -67.41 -6.89
N GLU A 528 -16.72 -67.60 -6.23
CA GLU A 528 -15.53 -68.40 -6.65
C GLU A 528 -15.23 -68.62 -8.15
N GLU A 529 -13.99 -68.29 -8.58
CA GLU A 529 -12.97 -69.32 -8.90
C GLU A 529 -11.53 -68.74 -9.04
N ASN A 530 -10.56 -69.59 -9.39
CA ASN A 530 -9.10 -69.31 -9.35
C ASN A 530 -8.51 -68.78 -10.68
N SER A 531 -7.35 -68.09 -10.62
CA SER A 531 -6.06 -68.52 -11.22
C SER A 531 -5.12 -67.38 -11.66
N ASN A 532 -3.87 -67.71 -11.99
CA ASN A 532 -2.78 -66.78 -12.33
C ASN A 532 -2.70 -66.50 -13.84
N SER A 533 -2.20 -65.32 -14.26
CA SER A 533 -0.83 -65.16 -14.81
C SER A 533 -0.55 -63.87 -15.63
N ALA A 534 0.72 -63.43 -15.53
CA ALA A 534 1.62 -62.85 -16.56
C ALA A 534 1.26 -61.60 -17.42
N SER A 535 2.29 -60.74 -17.58
CA SER A 535 2.63 -59.86 -18.72
C SER A 535 1.50 -58.99 -19.35
N GLY A 536 1.51 -57.67 -19.29
CA GLY A 536 2.66 -56.78 -19.51
C GLY A 536 2.55 -56.08 -20.88
N HIS A 537 2.29 -54.78 -20.86
CA HIS A 537 2.71 -53.83 -21.91
C HIS A 537 2.89 -52.46 -21.24
N GLY A 538 4.00 -51.77 -21.55
CA GLY A 538 4.25 -50.40 -21.10
C GLY A 538 4.12 -49.42 -22.25
N PHE A 539 3.86 -48.15 -21.94
CA PHE A 539 3.99 -47.05 -22.88
C PHE A 539 4.45 -45.80 -22.14
N THR A 540 5.61 -45.28 -22.53
CA THR A 540 6.14 -43.97 -22.09
C THR A 540 5.75 -42.90 -23.10
N VAL A 541 5.45 -41.69 -22.64
CA VAL A 541 5.33 -40.50 -23.48
C VAL A 541 6.35 -39.48 -22.98
N ASP A 542 6.94 -38.75 -23.92
CA ASP A 542 8.16 -37.95 -23.76
C ASP A 542 7.88 -36.47 -23.46
N GLU A 543 8.80 -35.79 -22.77
CA GLU A 543 8.70 -34.36 -22.45
C GLU A 543 9.54 -33.51 -23.43
N SER A 544 8.90 -32.86 -24.40
CA SER A 544 9.52 -31.72 -25.09
C SER A 544 8.52 -30.78 -25.77
N SER A 545 8.94 -29.52 -25.88
CA SER A 545 8.31 -28.41 -26.63
C SER A 545 6.90 -27.95 -26.19
N VAL A 546 6.87 -26.87 -25.39
CA VAL A 546 6.15 -25.64 -25.77
C VAL A 546 6.97 -24.42 -25.33
N TYR A 547 7.62 -23.76 -26.28
CA TYR A 547 7.94 -22.33 -26.19
C TYR A 547 6.94 -21.59 -27.09
N TRP A 548 6.43 -20.44 -26.66
CA TRP A 548 5.69 -19.53 -27.54
C TRP A 548 6.26 -18.11 -27.48
N THR A 549 7.03 -17.75 -28.50
CA THR A 549 7.37 -16.36 -28.83
C THR A 549 6.16 -15.69 -29.48
N GLN A 550 5.88 -14.43 -29.11
CA GLN A 550 4.88 -13.62 -29.81
C GLN A 550 5.31 -13.33 -31.25
N GLN A 551 4.36 -13.37 -32.19
CA GLN A 551 4.38 -12.54 -33.39
C GLN A 551 2.96 -12.22 -33.86
N THR A 552 2.80 -11.06 -34.47
CA THR A 552 1.51 -10.41 -34.80
C THR A 552 0.91 -10.87 -36.12
N HIS A 553 -0.42 -10.88 -36.24
CA HIS A 553 -1.14 -10.54 -37.49
C HIS A 553 -2.61 -10.15 -37.23
N GLU A 554 -3.26 -9.53 -38.23
CA GLU A 554 -4.50 -8.76 -38.06
C GLU A 554 -5.84 -9.54 -38.18
N ASP A 555 -6.91 -8.86 -37.76
CA ASP A 555 -8.31 -8.92 -38.23
C ASP A 555 -8.90 -10.24 -38.78
N GLN A 556 -9.91 -10.76 -38.06
CA GLN A 556 -11.29 -10.72 -38.57
C GLN A 556 -12.37 -11.07 -37.52
N ARG A 557 -13.45 -10.27 -37.48
CA ARG A 557 -14.69 -10.58 -36.72
C ARG A 557 -15.66 -11.44 -37.55
N PRO A 558 -16.20 -12.55 -37.01
CA PRO A 558 -17.44 -13.15 -37.49
C PRO A 558 -18.66 -12.46 -36.87
N GLN A 559 -19.63 -12.06 -37.70
CA GLN A 559 -21.01 -11.79 -37.24
C GLN A 559 -21.79 -13.11 -37.18
N PHE A 560 -22.68 -13.27 -36.19
CA PHE A 560 -23.75 -14.26 -36.25
C PHE A 560 -25.14 -13.63 -36.09
N LYS A 561 -26.13 -14.25 -36.73
CA LYS A 561 -27.47 -13.69 -36.95
C LYS A 561 -28.50 -14.28 -35.98
N ASN A 562 -29.57 -13.52 -35.76
CA ASN A 562 -30.81 -14.04 -35.16
C ASN A 562 -31.41 -15.16 -36.03
N ASP A 563 -32.10 -16.10 -35.39
CA ASP A 563 -33.28 -16.71 -35.97
C ASP A 563 -34.33 -17.03 -34.87
N HIS A 564 -35.60 -17.16 -35.24
CA HIS A 564 -36.73 -17.24 -34.30
C HIS A 564 -37.37 -18.64 -34.24
N GLN A 565 -37.89 -19.02 -33.06
CA GLN A 565 -39.16 -19.76 -32.99
C GLN A 565 -39.90 -19.62 -31.65
N LYS A 566 -41.24 -19.63 -31.72
CA LYS A 566 -42.21 -19.71 -30.60
C LYS A 566 -43.00 -21.02 -30.71
N PRO A 567 -43.55 -21.53 -29.60
CA PRO A 567 -44.77 -22.33 -29.64
C PRO A 567 -45.91 -21.79 -28.75
N THR A 568 -47.14 -22.16 -29.13
CA THR A 568 -48.44 -21.81 -28.50
C THR A 568 -49.47 -22.88 -28.90
N LEU A 569 -50.58 -23.16 -28.19
CA LEU A 569 -51.20 -22.49 -27.03
C LEU A 569 -52.00 -23.54 -26.22
N ALA A 570 -52.04 -23.42 -24.90
CA ALA A 570 -53.05 -24.08 -24.04
C ALA A 570 -53.37 -23.17 -22.84
N ALA A 571 -54.61 -23.20 -22.36
CA ALA A 571 -55.07 -22.36 -21.25
C ALA A 571 -56.11 -23.09 -20.40
N ASP A 572 -56.10 -22.80 -19.10
CA ASP A 572 -57.26 -22.87 -18.22
C ASP A 572 -57.12 -21.80 -17.13
N ALA A 573 -58.22 -21.33 -16.56
CA ALA A 573 -58.27 -20.09 -15.78
C ALA A 573 -58.74 -20.30 -14.33
N ILE A 574 -58.27 -19.45 -13.40
CA ILE A 574 -59.07 -18.96 -12.25
C ILE A 574 -58.45 -17.67 -11.65
N SER A 575 -59.29 -16.63 -11.56
CA SER A 575 -59.29 -15.46 -10.65
C SER A 575 -58.00 -15.01 -9.92
N GLY A 576 -57.47 -13.84 -10.29
CA GLY A 576 -56.60 -13.00 -9.43
C GLY A 576 -56.28 -11.64 -10.07
N ARG A 577 -56.60 -10.52 -9.42
CA ARG A 577 -56.35 -9.15 -9.95
C ARG A 577 -54.90 -8.71 -9.73
N SER A 578 -54.29 -8.13 -10.76
CA SER A 578 -53.05 -7.33 -10.66
C SER A 578 -53.36 -5.83 -10.46
N PRO A 579 -52.60 -5.09 -9.64
CA PRO A 579 -52.53 -3.64 -9.68
C PRO A 579 -51.67 -3.14 -10.85
N THR A 580 -51.88 -1.89 -11.27
CA THR A 580 -51.16 -1.24 -12.39
C THR A 580 -49.92 -0.46 -11.94
N ILE A 581 -48.89 -0.42 -12.79
CA ILE A 581 -47.71 0.46 -12.60
C ILE A 581 -48.04 1.84 -13.19
N GLU A 582 -48.35 2.82 -12.34
CA GLU A 582 -48.34 4.24 -12.74
C GLU A 582 -48.18 5.19 -11.53
N SER A 583 -46.94 5.49 -11.14
CA SER A 583 -46.50 6.74 -10.48
C SER A 583 -45.05 6.62 -9.97
N LEU A 584 -44.26 7.66 -10.26
CA LEU A 584 -42.96 8.09 -9.67
C LEU A 584 -42.06 8.71 -10.77
N GLN A 585 -42.51 9.83 -11.33
CA GLN A 585 -41.59 10.78 -11.96
C GLN A 585 -41.01 11.68 -10.85
N PRO A 586 -39.70 12.00 -10.86
CA PRO A 586 -39.12 12.95 -9.91
C PRO A 586 -39.63 14.38 -10.19
N PRO A 587 -39.75 15.24 -9.17
CA PRO A 587 -40.18 16.63 -9.34
C PRO A 587 -39.10 17.47 -10.07
N PRO A 588 -39.49 18.56 -10.77
CA PRO A 588 -38.55 19.43 -11.46
C PRO A 588 -37.67 20.23 -10.48
N MET A 589 -36.40 20.44 -10.84
CA MET A 589 -35.44 21.19 -10.02
C MET A 589 -35.79 22.69 -9.96
N PRO A 590 -35.57 23.36 -8.81
CA PRO A 590 -35.65 24.81 -8.71
C PRO A 590 -34.47 25.50 -9.43
N PRO A 591 -34.61 26.77 -9.85
CA PRO A 591 -33.53 27.53 -10.49
C PRO A 591 -32.40 27.86 -9.49
N PRO A 592 -31.15 28.01 -9.96
CA PRO A 592 -30.00 28.24 -9.09
C PRO A 592 -30.05 29.61 -8.42
N SER A 593 -29.85 29.65 -7.09
CA SER A 593 -29.67 30.89 -6.34
C SER A 593 -28.25 31.44 -6.53
N SER A 594 -28.14 32.76 -6.63
CA SER A 594 -26.89 33.44 -6.98
C SER A 594 -25.85 33.40 -5.85
N ARG A 595 -24.67 32.84 -6.14
CA ARG A 595 -23.41 33.17 -5.46
C ARG A 595 -22.50 33.97 -6.42
N PRO A 596 -21.64 34.87 -5.91
CA PRO A 596 -20.73 35.65 -6.75
C PRO A 596 -19.63 34.76 -7.36
N PRO A 597 -19.04 35.14 -8.51
CA PRO A 597 -17.98 34.37 -9.15
C PRO A 597 -16.67 34.47 -8.35
N VAL A 598 -15.99 33.33 -8.18
CA VAL A 598 -14.58 33.30 -7.76
C VAL A 598 -13.73 33.73 -8.94
N ILE A 599 -13.13 34.92 -8.86
CA ILE A 599 -12.25 35.44 -9.90
C ILE A 599 -10.84 34.88 -9.65
N TYR A 600 -10.37 34.01 -10.56
CA TYR A 600 -8.95 33.74 -10.69
C TYR A 600 -8.23 35.05 -11.09
N ARG A 601 -7.34 35.54 -10.23
CA ARG A 601 -6.29 36.48 -10.64
C ARG A 601 -5.01 35.69 -10.87
N MET A 602 -4.63 35.55 -12.13
CA MET A 602 -3.23 35.43 -12.51
C MET A 602 -2.61 36.84 -12.58
N ASP A 603 -1.28 36.85 -12.70
CA ASP A 603 -0.40 38.00 -12.91
C ASP A 603 -0.33 39.05 -11.78
N ASP A 604 0.83 39.07 -11.13
CA ASP A 604 1.55 40.31 -10.80
C ASP A 604 3.06 40.01 -10.90
N GLN A 605 3.67 40.32 -12.04
CA GLN A 605 5.14 40.39 -12.15
C GLN A 605 5.63 41.79 -11.80
N LEU A 606 6.74 41.82 -11.05
CA LEU A 606 7.68 42.92 -10.82
C LEU A 606 7.58 44.10 -11.81
N GLN A 607 7.26 45.30 -11.30
CA GLN A 607 7.78 46.53 -11.90
C GLN A 607 8.06 47.64 -10.88
N ASP A 608 9.25 48.24 -10.98
CA ASP A 608 9.81 49.29 -10.12
C ASP A 608 9.18 50.68 -10.42
N ASN A 609 9.02 51.52 -9.40
CA ASN A 609 8.83 52.96 -9.59
C ASN A 609 9.21 53.79 -8.34
N LYS A 610 9.76 55.00 -8.56
CA LYS A 610 10.64 55.70 -7.60
C LYS A 610 10.17 57.10 -7.16
N LYS A 611 10.72 57.54 -6.02
CA LYS A 611 10.78 58.91 -5.43
C LYS A 611 9.44 59.44 -4.87
N LYS A 612 9.39 60.18 -3.74
CA LYS A 612 10.34 61.15 -3.12
C LYS A 612 10.44 60.97 -1.58
N GLU A 613 11.60 61.22 -0.95
CA GLU A 613 12.02 62.45 -0.18
C GLU A 613 11.00 62.86 0.92
N ASN A 614 11.34 63.11 2.19
CA ASN A 614 12.56 63.60 2.88
C ASN A 614 12.66 62.97 4.32
N ASP A 615 13.71 63.02 5.17
CA ASP A 615 15.18 63.27 5.11
C ASP A 615 15.82 62.88 6.50
N GLY A 616 17.16 62.86 6.63
CA GLY A 616 17.94 62.66 7.89
C GLY A 616 18.87 61.43 7.86
N GLU A 617 20.18 61.58 7.58
CA GLU A 617 21.31 61.80 8.54
C GLU A 617 21.71 60.53 9.35
N THR A 618 22.97 60.03 9.38
CA THR A 618 24.31 60.49 8.89
C THR A 618 25.25 59.31 8.52
N ALA A 619 26.32 59.56 7.72
CA ALA A 619 27.71 59.00 7.74
C ALA A 619 27.98 57.47 7.94
N ASP A 620 28.97 56.77 7.37
CA ASP A 620 30.15 56.99 6.49
C ASP A 620 30.59 55.59 5.95
N ASP A 621 31.52 55.34 5.01
CA ASP A 621 32.05 56.06 3.83
C ASP A 621 32.91 55.06 3.00
N SER A 622 32.93 55.18 1.66
CA SER A 622 33.94 54.61 0.71
C SER A 622 34.07 53.06 0.58
N ASP A 623 34.56 52.45 -0.51
CA ASP A 623 34.83 52.99 -1.85
C ASP A 623 34.70 51.98 -3.03
N LYS A 624 34.38 52.56 -4.20
CA LYS A 624 34.71 52.27 -5.63
C LYS A 624 35.41 50.96 -6.11
N GLN A 625 35.40 50.56 -7.41
CA GLN A 625 34.59 50.79 -8.64
C GLN A 625 35.27 50.05 -9.85
N PHE A 626 34.66 50.07 -11.04
CA PHE A 626 35.10 49.59 -12.39
C PHE A 626 35.00 48.06 -12.63
N GLU A 627 34.41 47.53 -13.72
CA GLU A 627 34.48 47.81 -15.20
C GLU A 627 35.83 47.41 -15.83
N THR A 628 35.94 46.91 -17.07
CA THR A 628 35.00 46.63 -18.20
C THR A 628 35.51 45.37 -18.95
N SER A 629 34.69 44.43 -19.44
CA SER A 629 34.02 44.35 -20.77
C SER A 629 34.92 44.11 -22.01
N ASN A 630 34.32 43.51 -23.05
CA ASN A 630 34.78 43.38 -24.46
C ASN A 630 35.88 42.33 -24.82
N GLN A 631 35.90 41.71 -26.01
CA GLN A 631 34.82 41.36 -26.98
C GLN A 631 35.41 40.47 -28.13
N LEU A 632 34.55 39.68 -28.80
CA LEU A 632 34.78 39.08 -30.15
C LEU A 632 35.93 38.02 -30.22
N GLN A 633 36.09 37.19 -31.26
CA GLN A 633 35.38 37.09 -32.56
C GLN A 633 35.24 35.63 -33.04
N GLU A 634 34.30 35.37 -33.95
CA GLU A 634 34.02 34.05 -34.55
C GLU A 634 35.08 33.59 -35.58
N SER A 635 35.19 32.28 -35.79
CA SER A 635 35.53 31.66 -37.09
C SER A 635 35.09 30.19 -37.10
N ALA A 636 34.34 29.78 -38.11
CA ALA A 636 33.92 28.39 -38.33
C ALA A 636 34.49 27.86 -39.66
N VAL A 637 34.57 26.53 -39.83
CA VAL A 637 34.33 25.82 -41.11
C VAL A 637 34.19 24.30 -40.87
N ASN A 638 33.46 23.65 -41.77
CA ASN A 638 32.88 22.31 -41.65
C ASN A 638 33.82 21.12 -41.99
N LEU A 639 33.24 19.92 -41.80
CA LEU A 639 33.46 18.61 -42.46
C LEU A 639 34.52 17.66 -41.86
N ASP A 640 34.42 16.32 -41.95
CA ASP A 640 33.32 15.32 -42.09
C ASP A 640 33.97 13.91 -42.13
N VAL A 641 33.20 12.82 -42.21
CA VAL A 641 33.56 11.47 -42.72
C VAL A 641 34.45 10.54 -41.84
N SER A 642 33.75 9.65 -41.12
CA SER A 642 34.02 8.20 -40.89
C SER A 642 35.38 7.65 -40.38
N GLY A 643 35.28 6.68 -39.45
CA GLY A 643 36.33 5.68 -39.16
C GLY A 643 35.82 4.66 -38.14
N SER A 644 36.14 3.36 -38.28
CA SER A 644 35.53 2.30 -37.45
C SER A 644 36.51 1.20 -37.01
N VAL A 645 36.20 0.63 -35.83
CA VAL A 645 36.71 -0.62 -35.23
C VAL A 645 38.22 -0.74 -34.94
N THR A 646 38.61 -0.76 -33.66
CA THR A 646 39.20 -1.92 -32.95
C THR A 646 39.65 -1.52 -31.54
N ALA A 647 39.77 -2.49 -30.63
CA ALA A 647 40.18 -2.28 -29.23
C ALA A 647 41.63 -2.74 -28.99
N VAL A 648 42.34 -2.02 -28.12
CA VAL A 648 43.62 -2.42 -27.50
C VAL A 648 43.62 -1.94 -26.05
N ASP A 649 44.18 -2.74 -25.16
CA ASP A 649 44.20 -2.53 -23.71
C ASP A 649 45.40 -1.72 -23.20
N SER A 650 45.30 -1.30 -21.93
CA SER A 650 46.36 -0.89 -21.00
C SER A 650 47.08 0.46 -21.17
N ASN A 651 46.95 1.25 -20.10
CA ASN A 651 47.95 2.11 -19.45
C ASN A 651 48.86 3.02 -20.32
N ASP A 652 48.66 4.34 -20.15
CA ASP A 652 49.80 5.22 -19.84
C ASP A 652 49.38 6.33 -18.84
N PHE A 653 50.34 6.92 -18.15
CA PHE A 653 50.14 7.86 -17.03
C PHE A 653 50.56 9.29 -17.42
N HIS A 654 49.76 10.31 -17.07
CA HIS A 654 50.13 11.73 -16.79
C HIS A 654 48.80 12.52 -16.73
N ASP A 655 48.31 13.03 -15.60
CA ASP A 655 48.93 13.86 -14.54
C ASP A 655 49.22 15.31 -14.97
N TYR A 656 48.47 16.23 -14.36
CA TYR A 656 48.66 17.67 -14.32
C TYR A 656 47.95 18.20 -13.05
N ASP A 657 48.50 17.89 -11.87
CA ASP A 657 48.27 18.69 -10.65
C ASP A 657 48.93 20.07 -10.80
N ASP A 658 48.21 21.12 -10.44
CA ASP A 658 48.69 22.50 -10.24
C ASP A 658 47.49 23.36 -9.73
N GLY A 659 47.38 23.76 -8.46
CA GLY A 659 48.18 23.43 -7.28
C GLY A 659 48.42 24.66 -6.40
N PHE A 660 47.96 24.62 -5.14
CA PHE A 660 48.51 25.25 -3.91
C PHE A 660 47.47 24.98 -2.77
N LYS A 661 47.78 24.42 -1.59
CA LYS A 661 48.93 24.53 -0.66
C LYS A 661 49.10 25.95 -0.11
N ASP A 662 49.42 26.20 1.16
CA ASP A 662 49.44 25.36 2.35
C ASP A 662 49.42 26.30 3.58
N LEU A 663 49.10 25.81 4.79
CA LEU A 663 50.01 25.88 5.95
C LEU A 663 49.38 25.52 7.32
N SER A 664 50.24 24.86 8.12
CA SER A 664 50.30 24.82 9.58
C SER A 664 49.08 24.34 10.37
N SER A 665 49.22 23.14 10.92
CA SER A 665 48.51 22.64 12.09
C SER A 665 48.87 23.39 13.38
N SER A 666 47.86 23.83 14.13
CA SER A 666 47.89 23.97 15.59
C SER A 666 46.55 23.54 16.18
N ASP A 667 46.49 23.38 17.51
CA ASP A 667 45.28 23.16 18.31
C ASP A 667 44.48 21.85 18.04
N ARG A 668 45.12 20.73 18.40
CA ARG A 668 44.40 19.55 18.94
C ARG A 668 44.95 19.18 20.33
N GLN A 669 44.13 19.36 21.36
CA GLN A 669 44.25 18.66 22.65
C GLN A 669 42.87 18.09 23.01
N TYR A 670 42.73 16.76 23.12
CA TYR A 670 42.98 15.94 24.33
C TYR A 670 41.93 16.23 25.44
N GLN A 671 41.35 15.24 26.13
CA GLN A 671 41.89 13.91 26.49
C GLN A 671 40.91 12.74 26.34
N GLN A 672 41.46 11.53 26.15
CA GLN A 672 40.87 10.28 26.63
C GLN A 672 41.33 10.02 28.09
N SER A 673 40.59 9.21 28.84
CA SER A 673 41.08 8.54 30.06
C SER A 673 40.75 7.05 30.03
N THR A 674 41.55 6.25 30.76
CA THR A 674 41.66 4.79 30.56
C THR A 674 41.00 3.97 31.67
N SER A 675 40.89 2.65 31.43
CA SER A 675 40.46 1.62 32.37
C SER A 675 41.44 1.37 33.53
N VAL A 676 40.93 0.75 34.60
CA VAL A 676 41.54 -0.30 35.45
C VAL A 676 40.47 -0.86 36.42
N ASP A 677 40.53 -2.14 36.77
CA ASP A 677 39.60 -2.84 37.69
C ASP A 677 39.69 -2.41 39.17
N TYR A 678 38.68 -2.78 39.99
CA TYR A 678 38.92 -3.66 41.18
C TYR A 678 37.62 -4.24 41.80
N ASP A 679 37.81 -5.26 42.66
CA ASP A 679 36.81 -6.09 43.34
C ASP A 679 35.97 -5.40 44.45
N ARG A 680 34.66 -5.71 44.47
CA ARG A 680 33.84 -6.27 45.59
C ARG A 680 33.68 -5.57 46.96
N ASP A 681 32.42 -5.67 47.44
CA ASP A 681 31.88 -5.60 48.82
C ASP A 681 31.44 -4.24 49.45
N ARG A 682 30.11 -4.14 49.66
CA ARG A 682 29.34 -3.50 50.77
C ARG A 682 29.07 -1.98 50.85
N ASN A 683 27.78 -1.67 50.72
CA ASN A 683 26.95 -0.78 51.55
C ASN A 683 27.44 0.64 51.95
N ALA A 684 26.86 1.68 51.32
CA ALA A 684 26.24 2.81 52.03
C ALA A 684 25.21 3.54 51.14
N ASN A 685 24.22 4.20 51.75
CA ASN A 685 23.14 4.94 51.08
C ASN A 685 23.65 6.24 50.44
N GLY A 686 23.02 6.73 49.37
CA GLY A 686 23.36 8.02 48.74
C GLY A 686 22.58 8.32 47.45
N ASP A 687 21.30 8.69 47.61
CA ASP A 687 20.30 9.09 46.61
C ASP A 687 20.82 9.73 45.29
N ASP A 688 20.62 9.07 44.14
CA ASP A 688 20.58 9.76 42.82
C ASP A 688 19.83 8.97 41.70
N GLU A 689 18.53 8.69 41.91
CA GLU A 689 17.62 8.22 40.83
C GLU A 689 16.43 9.17 40.64
N ASN A 690 16.50 10.09 39.67
CA ASN A 690 15.37 10.95 39.30
C ASN A 690 15.30 11.37 37.81
N TRP A 691 15.50 10.40 36.91
CA TRP A 691 15.16 10.58 35.48
C TRP A 691 14.11 9.57 35.00
N LYS A 692 14.32 8.26 35.19
CA LYS A 692 13.37 7.20 34.79
C LYS A 692 11.98 7.34 35.43
N ALA A 693 11.92 7.79 36.70
CA ALA A 693 10.67 7.95 37.44
C ALA A 693 9.70 9.00 36.84
N LYS A 694 10.16 9.91 35.96
CA LYS A 694 9.30 10.92 35.33
C LYS A 694 8.48 10.38 34.15
N GLN A 695 8.92 9.30 33.49
CA GLN A 695 8.19 8.73 32.34
C GLN A 695 6.84 8.13 32.74
N HIS A 696 6.69 7.59 33.97
CA HIS A 696 5.47 6.89 34.39
C HIS A 696 4.40 7.75 35.11
N ARG A 697 4.73 8.96 35.57
CA ARG A 697 3.75 9.87 36.21
C ARG A 697 3.04 10.79 35.21
N TRP A 698 3.73 11.23 34.16
CA TRP A 698 3.13 12.15 33.17
C TRP A 698 2.06 11.50 32.28
N THR A 699 2.09 10.17 32.11
CA THR A 699 1.07 9.42 31.37
C THR A 699 -0.21 9.17 32.16
N SER A 700 -0.14 9.19 33.50
CA SER A 700 -1.29 8.89 34.38
C SER A 700 -2.07 10.14 34.81
N GLU A 701 -1.42 11.29 34.97
CA GLU A 701 -2.08 12.53 35.42
C GLU A 701 -2.79 13.31 34.30
N LYS A 702 -2.51 13.04 33.02
CA LYS A 702 -3.12 13.77 31.89
C LYS A 702 -4.41 13.13 31.32
N LEU A 703 -4.56 11.81 31.46
CA LEU A 703 -5.78 11.07 31.06
C LEU A 703 -7.03 11.41 31.87
N GLN A 704 -6.93 12.27 32.89
CA GLN A 704 -8.07 12.78 33.66
C GLN A 704 -8.41 14.24 33.38
N GLN A 705 -7.67 14.93 32.50
CA GLN A 705 -7.79 16.39 32.34
C GLN A 705 -8.33 16.86 30.97
N ASP A 706 -8.42 15.96 29.99
CA ASP A 706 -9.12 16.21 28.71
C ASP A 706 -10.63 15.84 28.78
N ASP A 707 -11.12 15.28 29.90
CA ASP A 707 -12.52 14.84 30.12
C ASP A 707 -13.46 15.93 30.68
N GLU A 708 -12.95 16.99 31.34
CA GLU A 708 -13.80 17.94 32.09
C GLU A 708 -14.59 18.93 31.21
N ASP A 709 -14.08 19.28 30.03
CA ASP A 709 -14.69 20.26 29.10
C ASP A 709 -15.90 19.73 28.31
N ALA A 710 -16.29 18.47 28.51
CA ALA A 710 -17.40 17.81 27.82
C ALA A 710 -18.77 17.88 28.55
N SER A 711 -18.88 18.64 29.65
CA SER A 711 -20.05 18.62 30.53
C SER A 711 -20.95 19.87 30.43
N MET A 712 -22.12 19.74 29.78
CA MET A 712 -23.40 20.42 30.13
C MET A 712 -24.54 20.08 29.14
N THR A 713 -25.66 19.56 29.66
CA THR A 713 -26.95 19.29 28.98
C THR A 713 -26.92 18.31 27.78
N GLY A 714 -27.57 17.14 27.80
CA GLY A 714 -28.22 16.41 28.91
C GLY A 714 -29.64 15.94 28.59
N HIS A 715 -29.79 14.66 28.25
CA HIS A 715 -30.96 13.83 28.50
C HIS A 715 -30.49 12.39 28.75
N ASP A 716 -30.92 11.79 29.85
CA ASP A 716 -30.69 10.37 30.16
C ASP A 716 -31.52 9.48 29.23
N ASP A 717 -30.91 8.40 28.72
CA ASP A 717 -31.65 7.20 28.30
C ASP A 717 -30.73 5.95 28.26
N GLY A 718 -30.90 5.07 29.25
CA GLY A 718 -30.63 3.63 29.17
C GLY A 718 -29.21 3.15 28.88
N ASP A 719 -28.46 2.84 29.95
CA ASP A 719 -27.25 2.01 29.94
C ASP A 719 -27.41 0.74 29.05
N ASN A 720 -26.60 0.67 27.99
CA ASN A 720 -26.42 -0.49 27.13
C ASN A 720 -24.94 -0.59 26.76
N GLY A 721 -24.28 -1.67 27.20
CA GLY A 721 -22.84 -1.86 27.01
C GLY A 721 -22.44 -2.11 25.56
N TYR A 722 -22.15 -1.05 24.80
CA TYR A 722 -21.56 -1.15 23.46
C TYR A 722 -20.06 -1.47 23.55
N GLN A 723 -19.71 -2.76 23.47
CA GLN A 723 -18.32 -3.15 23.22
C GLN A 723 -17.95 -2.80 21.78
N VAL A 724 -17.15 -1.75 21.59
CA VAL A 724 -16.73 -1.27 20.26
C VAL A 724 -15.68 -2.23 19.69
N LEU A 725 -16.08 -3.02 18.70
CA LEU A 725 -15.16 -3.84 17.92
C LEU A 725 -14.40 -2.94 16.94
N SER A 726 -13.13 -2.65 17.22
CA SER A 726 -12.20 -2.08 16.26
C SER A 726 -11.65 -3.17 15.35
N CYS A 727 -11.55 -2.90 14.05
CA CYS A 727 -10.75 -3.72 13.15
C CYS A 727 -9.31 -3.15 13.15
N PRO A 728 -8.26 -3.94 13.44
CA PRO A 728 -6.89 -3.46 13.35
C PRO A 728 -6.59 -2.80 11.99
N ALA A 729 -6.98 -3.47 10.90
CA ALA A 729 -6.74 -3.11 9.50
C ALA A 729 -7.52 -1.90 8.96
N THR A 730 -7.83 -0.92 9.80
CA THR A 730 -8.62 0.27 9.41
C THR A 730 -8.17 1.58 10.05
N ASN A 731 -7.01 1.61 10.72
CA ASN A 731 -6.39 2.82 11.28
C ASN A 731 -7.41 3.75 12.00
N ASN A 732 -8.04 3.23 13.06
CA ASN A 732 -9.07 3.88 13.87
C ASN A 732 -10.47 4.08 13.24
N PHE A 733 -10.95 3.19 12.35
CA PHE A 733 -12.40 3.00 12.25
C PHE A 733 -12.93 2.37 13.55
N TYR A 734 -13.55 3.20 14.39
CA TYR A 734 -14.55 2.72 15.34
C TYR A 734 -15.81 2.32 14.56
N THR A 735 -15.92 1.03 14.23
CA THR A 735 -17.16 0.41 13.76
C THR A 735 -18.15 0.35 14.92
N HIS A 736 -18.89 1.45 15.13
CA HIS A 736 -20.00 1.53 16.08
C HIS A 736 -21.18 0.66 15.61
N TYR A 737 -21.08 -0.65 15.86
CA TYR A 737 -22.19 -1.57 15.70
C TYR A 737 -23.29 -1.26 16.71
N ARG A 738 -24.44 -0.81 16.20
CA ARG A 738 -25.67 -0.71 16.98
C ARG A 738 -26.36 -2.08 16.95
N TRP A 739 -26.26 -2.80 18.06
CA TRP A 739 -26.94 -4.08 18.30
C TRP A 739 -28.47 -3.95 18.23
#